data_AF-A0A0R2TA91-F1
#
_entry.id   AF-A0A0R2TA91-F1
#
_cell.length_a   1.000
_cell.length_b   1.000
_cell.length_c   1.000
_cell.angle_alpha   90.00
_cell.angle_beta   90.00
_cell.angle_gamma   90.00
#
_symmetry.space_group_name_H-M   'P 1'
#
loop_
_entity.id
_entity.type
_entity.pdbx_description
1 polymer ?
#
loop_
_entity_poly.entity_id
_entity_poly.type
_entity_poly.pdbx_seq_one_letter_code
_entity_poly.pdbx_strand_id
1 'polypeptide(L)'
;DSDEHLVIATTRPETLLGDSAVAVHPEDARYTHLVGKFVDLPLCGRRIPIVADDYVDPEFGTGCVKITPAHDFNDYEVGKRHDLEIINILTKQASINDEAPEAYRGLDRFEARKQIVADIEALGLLEKIEPHKLKVPRGDRSGVIIEPYLTHQWYVAVQSLADPAIKAVENGDIEFVPKNWENTYFAWMRNIQDWCISRQLWWGHRIPAWYDEDDKVYVGTDEASVRAAHGLGDDIILRQDEDVLDTWFSSALWTFSTLGWPDETEFFDKFHPTNVLVTGFDIIFFWVARMIMMTLKFTGQIPFKKVYITGLVRDENGQKMSKSKGNILDPIDLIDGISIEDLLAKRTADMMQPQLKQKIEKATKASFPDGIAAYGTDALRFTFYSLASTGRDIKFDLGRTEGYRNFCNKIWNAARYVMMNMEDKSVSDAAHHAPHFSPADRWIISRFEGTAKQIEECMESYRFDIAAQTLQEFVWNEYCDWYVELSKPVLWDDEANPEAAAAARFVLLSILEKSLRLMHPFMPYITEEVWQRIAPLLGITGDSIMLQPFPVPNADNRDEQAEESIEWIKGVIVGIRNIRGEMDISPAKTIKVFLRSDNQADKQRLDEARVFLQKLAKLESIDWLEPGATAPTAATQLHGQLEILVPMAGLIDVAAEQARLDKEIGKLEGGIKAVGGKLGNAKFVDNAPDAVVAKEREKLAEMESAVVALRTKREELAALA
;
A
#
# COMPACT_ATOMS: atom_id res chain seq x y z
N ASP A 1 13.48 13.78 -64.91
CA ASP A 1 12.06 13.75 -64.49
C ASP A 1 11.52 12.35 -64.74
N SER A 2 10.84 11.78 -63.74
CA SER A 2 10.26 10.43 -63.73
C SER A 2 8.79 10.57 -63.32
N ASP A 3 7.92 9.70 -63.84
CA ASP A 3 6.50 9.63 -63.46
C ASP A 3 6.25 8.69 -62.24
N GLU A 4 7.33 8.26 -61.58
CA GLU A 4 7.26 7.48 -60.33
C GLU A 4 6.62 8.31 -59.19
N HIS A 5 5.74 7.69 -58.42
CA HIS A 5 5.10 8.27 -57.24
C HIS A 5 5.41 7.44 -55.99
N LEU A 6 5.43 8.12 -54.83
CA LEU A 6 5.58 7.50 -53.52
C LEU A 6 4.25 7.56 -52.77
N VAL A 7 3.80 6.43 -52.25
CA VAL A 7 2.61 6.37 -51.40
C VAL A 7 3.06 6.52 -49.95
N ILE A 8 2.44 7.44 -49.20
CA ILE A 8 2.76 7.72 -47.80
C ILE A 8 1.52 7.43 -46.95
N ALA A 9 1.72 6.78 -45.80
CA ALA A 9 0.68 6.60 -44.80
C ALA A 9 0.84 7.67 -43.69
N THR A 10 -0.20 8.46 -43.44
CA THR A 10 -0.21 9.42 -42.32
C THR A 10 -1.56 9.52 -41.65
N THR A 11 -1.56 9.78 -40.34
CA THR A 11 -2.76 10.09 -39.57
C THR A 11 -2.94 11.58 -39.27
N ARG A 12 -1.98 12.40 -39.73
CA ARG A 12 -2.00 13.85 -39.62
C ARG A 12 -1.80 14.52 -40.99
N PRO A 13 -2.78 14.40 -41.92
CA PRO A 13 -2.70 15.04 -43.23
C PRO A 13 -2.38 16.54 -43.16
N GLU A 14 -2.84 17.23 -42.11
CA GLU A 14 -2.59 18.66 -41.94
C GLU A 14 -1.11 19.03 -41.78
N THR A 15 -0.28 18.11 -41.27
CA THR A 15 1.15 18.38 -41.13
C THR A 15 1.91 18.20 -42.43
N LEU A 16 1.30 17.68 -43.51
CA LEU A 16 1.89 17.64 -44.85
C LEU A 16 2.45 19.01 -45.27
N LEU A 17 1.79 20.09 -44.85
CA LEU A 17 2.22 21.46 -45.12
C LEU A 17 3.59 21.81 -44.52
N GLY A 18 4.10 21.02 -43.58
CA GLY A 18 5.41 21.18 -42.94
C GLY A 18 6.41 20.10 -43.30
N ASP A 19 6.12 19.26 -44.31
CA ASP A 19 7.02 18.19 -44.73
C ASP A 19 8.32 18.77 -45.31
N SER A 20 9.44 18.23 -44.84
CA SER A 20 10.79 18.63 -45.28
C SER A 20 11.56 17.49 -45.95
N ALA A 21 11.09 16.25 -45.84
CA ALA A 21 11.62 15.10 -46.56
C ALA A 21 10.62 13.94 -46.59
N VAL A 22 10.89 12.94 -47.42
CA VAL A 22 10.34 11.60 -47.30
C VAL A 22 11.46 10.65 -46.90
N ALA A 23 11.27 9.89 -45.81
CA ALA A 23 12.23 8.90 -45.37
C ALA A 23 11.82 7.49 -45.82
N VAL A 24 12.82 6.69 -46.19
CA VAL A 24 12.70 5.25 -46.47
C VAL A 24 13.77 4.48 -45.71
N HIS A 25 13.55 3.21 -45.43
CA HIS A 25 14.55 2.39 -44.75
C HIS A 25 15.76 2.15 -45.69
N PRO A 26 17.03 2.24 -45.20
CA PRO A 26 18.22 2.08 -46.03
C PRO A 26 18.31 0.74 -46.77
N GLU A 27 17.70 -0.30 -46.22
CA GLU A 27 17.70 -1.67 -46.78
C GLU A 27 16.42 -2.00 -47.57
N ASP A 28 15.49 -1.06 -47.72
CA ASP A 28 14.26 -1.31 -48.48
C ASP A 28 14.49 -1.23 -49.99
N ALA A 29 14.70 -2.39 -50.60
CA ALA A 29 14.98 -2.53 -52.03
C ALA A 29 13.90 -1.92 -52.96
N ARG A 30 12.70 -1.63 -52.45
CA ARG A 30 11.64 -0.94 -53.21
C ARG A 30 11.97 0.52 -53.49
N TYR A 31 12.76 1.17 -52.63
CA TYR A 31 12.98 2.62 -52.65
C TYR A 31 14.45 3.04 -52.62
N THR A 32 15.40 2.12 -52.44
CA THR A 32 16.84 2.46 -52.39
C THR A 32 17.33 3.21 -53.62
N HIS A 33 16.75 2.98 -54.81
CA HIS A 33 17.09 3.72 -56.04
C HIS A 33 16.57 5.17 -56.06
N LEU A 34 15.75 5.57 -55.08
CA LEU A 34 15.20 6.91 -54.92
C LEU A 34 15.91 7.75 -53.87
N VAL A 35 16.74 7.15 -53.02
CA VAL A 35 17.51 7.86 -51.99
C VAL A 35 18.43 8.90 -52.64
N GLY A 36 18.43 10.13 -52.10
CA GLY A 36 19.18 11.27 -52.63
C GLY A 36 18.50 11.97 -53.81
N LYS A 37 17.36 11.47 -54.30
CA LYS A 37 16.49 12.19 -55.24
C LYS A 37 15.51 13.08 -54.47
N PHE A 38 14.59 13.68 -55.22
CA PHE A 38 13.60 14.61 -54.70
C PHE A 38 12.21 14.23 -55.20
N VAL A 39 11.20 14.54 -54.40
CA VAL A 39 9.78 14.39 -54.69
C VAL A 39 9.07 15.75 -54.61
N ASP A 40 8.11 15.97 -55.50
CA ASP A 40 7.27 17.16 -55.45
C ASP A 40 6.18 16.97 -54.38
N LEU A 41 6.18 17.84 -53.38
CA LEU A 41 5.23 17.83 -52.28
C LEU A 41 3.89 18.43 -52.74
N PRO A 42 2.78 17.68 -52.70
CA PRO A 42 1.47 18.18 -53.09
C PRO A 42 1.06 19.42 -52.30
N LEU A 43 0.22 20.28 -52.90
CA LEU A 43 -0.39 21.47 -52.29
C LEU A 43 0.58 22.61 -51.89
N CYS A 44 1.86 22.33 -51.67
CA CYS A 44 2.85 23.30 -51.20
C CYS A 44 3.73 23.89 -52.30
N GLY A 45 3.78 23.25 -53.48
CA GLY A 45 4.69 23.68 -54.56
C GLY A 45 6.18 23.58 -54.19
N ARG A 46 6.53 22.75 -53.20
CA ARG A 46 7.89 22.51 -52.73
C ARG A 46 8.41 21.18 -53.26
N ARG A 47 9.72 21.09 -53.44
CA ARG A 47 10.43 19.87 -53.79
C ARG A 47 11.29 19.43 -52.62
N ILE A 48 11.01 18.26 -52.06
CA ILE A 48 11.65 17.76 -50.82
C ILE A 48 12.52 16.53 -51.11
N PRO A 49 13.65 16.36 -50.40
CA PRO A 49 14.54 15.21 -50.60
C PRO A 49 13.93 13.89 -50.11
N ILE A 50 14.43 12.79 -50.68
CA ILE A 50 14.18 11.42 -50.21
C ILE A 50 15.44 10.95 -49.47
N VAL A 51 15.31 10.69 -48.17
CA VAL A 51 16.41 10.32 -47.28
C VAL A 51 16.32 8.86 -46.83
N ALA A 52 17.46 8.26 -46.48
CA ALA A 52 17.52 6.91 -45.92
C ALA A 52 17.75 6.99 -44.40
N ASP A 53 16.85 6.44 -43.60
CA ASP A 53 16.93 6.47 -42.14
C ASP A 53 16.39 5.18 -41.52
N ASP A 54 17.10 4.62 -40.55
CA ASP A 54 16.78 3.34 -39.88
C ASP A 54 15.58 3.44 -38.92
N TYR A 55 15.09 4.65 -38.65
CA TYR A 55 13.81 4.88 -37.97
C TYR A 55 12.61 4.31 -38.74
N VAL A 56 12.69 4.25 -40.07
CA VAL A 56 11.57 3.82 -40.91
C VAL A 56 11.38 2.31 -40.82
N ASP A 57 10.20 1.87 -40.38
CA ASP A 57 9.82 0.46 -40.45
C ASP A 57 9.36 0.11 -41.88
N PRO A 58 10.10 -0.74 -42.62
CA PRO A 58 9.72 -1.12 -43.98
C PRO A 58 8.42 -1.93 -44.05
N GLU A 59 8.00 -2.58 -42.96
CA GLU A 59 6.74 -3.35 -42.88
C GLU A 59 5.52 -2.47 -42.54
N PHE A 60 5.74 -1.26 -42.02
CA PHE A 60 4.66 -0.36 -41.63
C PHE A 60 4.16 0.49 -42.80
N GLY A 61 2.84 0.43 -43.05
CA GLY A 61 2.20 1.21 -44.11
C GLY A 61 2.77 0.85 -45.48
N THR A 62 3.49 1.78 -46.10
CA THR A 62 4.12 1.62 -47.42
C THR A 62 5.63 1.44 -47.36
N GLY A 63 6.25 1.57 -46.18
CA GLY A 63 7.71 1.71 -46.02
C GLY A 63 8.25 3.10 -46.36
N CYS A 64 7.38 4.08 -46.61
CA CYS A 64 7.72 5.50 -46.77
C CYS A 64 7.03 6.34 -45.70
N VAL A 65 7.79 7.22 -45.06
CA VAL A 65 7.30 8.10 -43.98
C VAL A 65 7.54 9.55 -44.36
N LYS A 66 6.52 10.39 -44.24
CA LYS A 66 6.70 11.85 -44.33
C LYS A 66 7.45 12.35 -43.10
N ILE A 67 8.43 13.24 -43.28
CA ILE A 67 9.21 13.81 -42.18
C ILE A 67 8.80 15.27 -41.98
N THR A 68 8.24 15.53 -40.79
CA THR A 68 7.71 16.82 -40.34
C THR A 68 8.40 17.28 -39.06
N PRO A 69 9.65 17.79 -39.13
CA PRO A 69 10.47 18.00 -37.95
C PRO A 69 9.84 18.88 -36.87
N ALA A 70 9.02 19.87 -37.24
CA ALA A 70 8.42 20.78 -36.27
C ALA A 70 7.20 20.22 -35.51
N HIS A 71 6.62 19.09 -35.94
CA HIS A 71 5.30 18.62 -35.48
C HIS A 71 5.28 17.19 -34.96
N ASP A 72 6.41 16.49 -34.94
CA ASP A 72 6.58 15.17 -34.32
C ASP A 72 8.00 15.02 -33.76
N PHE A 73 8.12 14.42 -32.58
CA PHE A 73 9.40 14.29 -31.89
C PHE A 73 10.38 13.35 -32.60
N ASN A 74 9.88 12.28 -33.25
CA ASN A 74 10.74 11.37 -33.99
C ASN A 74 11.17 12.02 -35.30
N ASP A 75 10.23 12.66 -36.00
CA ASP A 75 10.54 13.42 -37.22
C ASP A 75 11.55 14.53 -36.94
N TYR A 76 11.50 15.17 -35.76
CA TYR A 76 12.48 16.17 -35.34
C TYR A 76 13.89 15.59 -35.26
N GLU A 77 14.04 14.38 -34.69
CA GLU A 77 15.34 13.71 -34.58
C GLU A 77 15.83 13.19 -35.94
N VAL A 78 14.95 12.69 -36.81
CA VAL A 78 15.29 12.40 -38.22
C VAL A 78 15.74 13.68 -38.92
N GLY A 79 15.00 14.78 -38.74
CA GLY A 79 15.32 16.09 -39.30
C GLY A 79 16.70 16.58 -38.90
N LYS A 80 17.08 16.44 -37.63
CA LYS A 80 18.44 16.74 -37.15
C LYS A 80 19.51 15.86 -37.79
N ARG A 81 19.29 14.54 -37.89
CA ARG A 81 20.28 13.61 -38.45
C ARG A 81 20.61 13.91 -39.91
N HIS A 82 19.62 14.42 -40.66
CA HIS A 82 19.73 14.70 -42.09
C HIS A 82 19.81 16.20 -42.44
N ASP A 83 19.98 17.07 -41.45
CA ASP A 83 20.06 18.54 -41.62
C ASP A 83 18.88 19.11 -42.44
N LEU A 84 17.67 18.65 -42.12
CA LEU A 84 16.45 19.07 -42.81
C LEU A 84 15.94 20.41 -42.28
N GLU A 85 15.32 21.19 -43.17
CA GLU A 85 14.64 22.43 -42.79
C GLU A 85 13.51 22.14 -41.79
N ILE A 86 13.41 22.97 -40.74
CA ILE A 86 12.43 22.78 -39.68
C ILE A 86 11.31 23.82 -39.85
N ILE A 87 10.17 23.37 -40.38
CA ILE A 87 9.08 24.27 -40.81
C ILE A 87 7.90 24.16 -39.86
N ASN A 88 7.73 25.16 -38.99
CA ASN A 88 6.55 25.25 -38.14
C ASN A 88 5.37 25.83 -38.93
N ILE A 89 4.27 25.07 -39.03
CA ILE A 89 3.04 25.46 -39.75
C ILE A 89 1.89 25.83 -38.81
N LEU A 90 2.09 25.73 -37.50
CA LEU A 90 1.05 25.99 -36.50
C LEU A 90 1.36 27.26 -35.72
N THR A 91 0.31 27.99 -35.37
CA THR A 91 0.33 29.04 -34.35
C THR A 91 0.22 28.44 -32.94
N LYS A 92 0.39 29.27 -31.89
CA LYS A 92 0.17 28.85 -30.49
C LYS A 92 -1.26 28.35 -30.22
N GLN A 93 -2.22 28.71 -31.07
CA GLN A 93 -3.62 28.27 -31.00
C GLN A 93 -3.88 27.01 -31.85
N ALA A 94 -2.84 26.45 -32.46
CA ALA A 94 -2.90 25.32 -33.38
C ALA A 94 -3.75 25.58 -34.64
N SER A 95 -3.75 26.84 -35.10
CA SER A 95 -4.22 27.23 -36.43
C SER A 95 -3.06 27.24 -37.42
N ILE A 96 -3.33 27.05 -38.70
CA ILE A 96 -2.31 27.11 -39.76
C ILE A 96 -1.76 28.55 -39.89
N ASN A 97 -0.43 28.71 -39.91
CA ASN A 97 0.26 30.00 -39.98
C ASN A 97 0.66 30.39 -41.42
N ASP A 98 1.47 31.44 -41.57
CA ASP A 98 1.85 32.01 -42.87
C ASP A 98 2.87 31.19 -43.66
N GLU A 99 3.54 30.20 -43.04
CA GLU A 99 4.46 29.27 -43.72
C GLU A 99 3.73 28.28 -44.63
N ALA A 100 2.41 28.13 -44.46
CA ALA A 100 1.57 27.29 -45.30
C ALA A 100 0.97 28.06 -46.49
N PRO A 101 0.47 27.36 -47.53
CA PRO A 101 -0.24 27.98 -48.65
C PRO A 101 -1.47 28.80 -48.20
N GLU A 102 -1.75 29.90 -48.90
CA GLU A 102 -2.81 30.87 -48.55
C GLU A 102 -4.19 30.23 -48.30
N ALA A 103 -4.52 29.17 -49.06
CA ALA A 103 -5.78 28.44 -48.94
C ALA A 103 -6.04 27.83 -47.56
N TYR A 104 -4.99 27.56 -46.77
CA TYR A 104 -5.11 26.89 -45.46
C TYR A 104 -4.90 27.82 -44.28
N ARG A 105 -4.37 29.03 -44.50
CA ARG A 105 -3.97 29.95 -43.41
C ARG A 105 -5.17 30.32 -42.54
N GLY A 106 -4.96 30.31 -41.22
CA GLY A 106 -5.98 30.63 -40.22
C GLY A 106 -6.96 29.50 -39.88
N LEU A 107 -7.01 28.40 -40.66
CA LEU A 107 -7.85 27.25 -40.32
C LEU A 107 -7.37 26.58 -39.04
N ASP A 108 -8.28 26.10 -38.20
CA ASP A 108 -7.93 25.16 -37.13
C ASP A 108 -7.39 23.87 -37.74
N ARG A 109 -6.40 23.24 -37.07
CA ARG A 109 -5.76 22.01 -37.56
C ARG A 109 -6.73 20.90 -37.98
N PHE A 110 -7.89 20.75 -37.32
CA PHE A 110 -8.86 19.71 -37.69
C PHE A 110 -9.68 20.09 -38.92
N GLU A 111 -9.91 21.39 -39.13
CA GLU A 111 -10.54 21.91 -40.35
C GLU A 111 -9.57 21.82 -41.53
N ALA A 112 -8.32 22.24 -41.33
CA ALA A 112 -7.23 22.09 -42.29
C ALA A 112 -7.05 20.64 -42.71
N ARG A 113 -7.09 19.69 -41.75
CA ARG A 113 -7.04 18.24 -42.04
C ARG A 113 -8.13 17.81 -43.03
N LYS A 114 -9.38 18.24 -42.82
CA LYS A 114 -10.50 17.88 -43.71
C LYS A 114 -10.33 18.48 -45.10
N GLN A 115 -9.92 19.75 -45.14
CA GLN A 115 -9.71 20.47 -46.40
C GLN A 115 -8.58 19.84 -47.22
N ILE A 116 -7.43 19.56 -46.58
CA ILE A 116 -6.28 18.92 -47.23
C ILE A 116 -6.64 17.54 -47.79
N VAL A 117 -7.39 16.73 -47.05
CA VAL A 117 -7.84 15.43 -47.57
C VAL A 117 -8.72 15.60 -48.82
N ALA A 118 -9.66 16.56 -48.80
CA ALA A 118 -10.51 16.84 -49.96
C ALA A 118 -9.70 17.35 -51.17
N ASP A 119 -8.69 18.20 -50.94
CA ASP A 119 -7.85 18.74 -52.00
C ASP A 119 -6.90 17.69 -52.60
N ILE A 120 -6.36 16.78 -51.78
CA ILE A 120 -5.58 15.63 -52.25
C ILE A 120 -6.46 14.65 -53.08
N GLU A 121 -7.71 14.43 -52.65
CA GLU A 121 -8.68 13.64 -53.42
C GLU A 121 -9.02 14.29 -54.76
N ALA A 122 -9.23 15.61 -54.77
CA ALA A 122 -9.50 16.38 -55.99
C ALA A 122 -8.32 16.36 -56.99
N LEU A 123 -7.08 16.27 -56.49
CA LEU A 123 -5.88 16.07 -57.30
C LEU A 123 -5.70 14.62 -57.80
N GLY A 124 -6.54 13.68 -57.36
CA GLY A 124 -6.41 12.27 -57.70
C GLY A 124 -5.20 11.57 -57.05
N LEU A 125 -4.68 12.14 -55.95
CA LEU A 125 -3.50 11.65 -55.24
C LEU A 125 -3.86 10.88 -53.95
N LEU A 126 -5.16 10.74 -53.64
CA LEU A 126 -5.63 9.96 -52.50
C LEU A 126 -5.76 8.49 -52.88
N GLU A 127 -4.91 7.63 -52.31
CA GLU A 127 -4.97 6.18 -52.53
C GLU A 127 -6.13 5.52 -51.77
N LYS A 128 -6.19 5.69 -50.45
CA LYS A 128 -7.26 5.15 -49.59
C LYS A 128 -7.33 5.85 -48.23
N ILE A 129 -8.50 5.77 -47.60
CA ILE A 129 -8.73 6.17 -46.20
C ILE A 129 -9.20 4.95 -45.41
N GLU A 130 -8.51 4.63 -44.32
CA GLU A 130 -8.84 3.49 -43.46
C GLU A 130 -8.95 3.91 -41.98
N PRO A 131 -9.89 3.34 -41.20
CA PRO A 131 -9.96 3.58 -39.77
C PRO A 131 -8.69 3.10 -39.06
N HIS A 132 -8.07 3.97 -38.26
CA HIS A 132 -6.85 3.64 -37.52
C HIS A 132 -6.97 4.04 -36.05
N LYS A 133 -6.59 3.13 -35.15
CA LYS A 133 -6.66 3.35 -33.69
C LYS A 133 -5.35 3.95 -33.17
N LEU A 134 -5.38 5.23 -32.85
CA LEU A 134 -4.24 5.97 -32.33
C LEU A 134 -4.19 6.04 -30.80
N LYS A 135 -2.98 6.04 -30.25
CA LYS A 135 -2.70 6.45 -28.87
C LYS A 135 -2.33 7.93 -28.86
N VAL A 136 -3.33 8.81 -28.81
CA VAL A 136 -3.12 10.26 -28.86
C VAL A 136 -2.88 10.82 -27.46
N PRO A 137 -1.76 11.54 -27.23
CA PRO A 137 -1.49 12.20 -25.95
C PRO A 137 -2.51 13.31 -25.70
N ARG A 138 -2.99 13.40 -24.47
CA ARG A 138 -3.96 14.43 -24.04
C ARG A 138 -3.50 15.08 -22.75
N GLY A 139 -3.78 16.37 -22.60
CA GLY A 139 -3.56 17.07 -21.33
C GLY A 139 -4.40 16.42 -20.23
N ASP A 140 -3.79 16.13 -19.07
CA ASP A 140 -4.45 15.40 -17.99
C ASP A 140 -5.65 16.16 -17.39
N ARG A 141 -5.57 17.50 -17.36
CA ARG A 141 -6.62 18.39 -16.83
C ARG A 141 -7.70 18.72 -17.84
N SER A 142 -7.30 19.17 -19.04
CA SER A 142 -8.22 19.70 -20.05
C SER A 142 -8.72 18.65 -21.04
N GLY A 143 -8.02 17.52 -21.19
CA GLY A 143 -8.35 16.48 -22.16
C GLY A 143 -8.06 16.85 -23.63
N VAL A 144 -7.53 18.05 -23.90
CA VAL A 144 -7.15 18.49 -25.25
C VAL A 144 -5.99 17.66 -25.78
N ILE A 145 -5.94 17.45 -27.10
CA ILE A 145 -4.80 16.79 -27.76
C ILE A 145 -3.56 17.67 -27.59
N ILE A 146 -2.46 17.05 -27.14
CA ILE A 146 -1.16 17.73 -27.01
C ILE A 146 -0.54 17.84 -28.40
N GLU A 147 -0.11 19.05 -28.76
CA GLU A 147 0.59 19.35 -30.01
C GLU A 147 2.10 19.51 -29.73
N PRO A 148 2.96 18.81 -30.48
CA PRO A 148 4.38 19.19 -30.57
C PRO A 148 4.48 20.60 -31.16
N TYR A 149 5.23 21.47 -30.50
CA TYR A 149 5.34 22.88 -30.88
C TYR A 149 6.74 23.40 -30.58
N LEU A 150 7.37 24.03 -31.56
CA LEU A 150 8.70 24.59 -31.41
C LEU A 150 8.65 25.95 -30.71
N THR A 151 9.38 26.05 -29.62
CA THR A 151 9.52 27.28 -28.86
C THR A 151 10.86 27.28 -28.13
N HIS A 152 11.43 28.46 -27.93
CA HIS A 152 12.59 28.62 -27.06
C HIS A 152 12.17 28.33 -25.62
N GLN A 153 12.92 27.49 -24.92
CA GLN A 153 12.65 27.04 -23.55
C GLN A 153 13.98 26.85 -22.81
N TRP A 154 13.92 26.88 -21.49
CA TRP A 154 15.06 26.64 -20.62
C TRP A 154 15.20 25.15 -20.31
N TYR A 155 16.41 24.62 -20.50
CA TYR A 155 16.75 23.23 -20.24
C TYR A 155 17.90 23.12 -19.24
N VAL A 156 17.83 22.09 -18.39
CA VAL A 156 18.96 21.61 -17.61
C VAL A 156 19.60 20.46 -18.37
N ALA A 157 20.90 20.58 -18.65
CA ALA A 157 21.71 19.50 -19.19
C ALA A 157 21.88 18.39 -18.14
N VAL A 158 21.18 17.27 -18.30
CA VAL A 158 21.04 16.27 -17.22
C VAL A 158 22.15 15.23 -17.18
N GLN A 159 22.82 14.96 -18.30
CA GLN A 159 23.74 13.81 -18.38
C GLN A 159 24.84 13.88 -17.31
N SER A 160 25.47 15.05 -17.16
CA SER A 160 26.51 15.29 -16.15
C SER A 160 26.02 15.19 -14.69
N LEU A 161 24.70 15.29 -14.47
CA LEU A 161 24.06 15.19 -13.16
C LEU A 161 23.61 13.74 -12.89
N ALA A 162 23.21 13.03 -13.94
CA ALA A 162 22.72 11.67 -13.88
C ALA A 162 23.84 10.67 -13.55
N ASP A 163 25.03 10.82 -14.13
CA ASP A 163 26.13 9.85 -13.92
C ASP A 163 26.56 9.74 -12.44
N PRO A 164 26.79 10.86 -11.69
CA PRO A 164 27.07 10.77 -10.26
C PRO A 164 25.90 10.19 -9.46
N ALA A 165 24.67 10.53 -9.84
CA ALA A 165 23.46 10.04 -9.16
C ALA A 165 23.25 8.53 -9.37
N ILE A 166 23.59 7.99 -10.55
CA ILE A 166 23.59 6.55 -10.82
C ILE A 166 24.64 5.87 -9.94
N LYS A 167 25.88 6.39 -9.93
CA LYS A 167 26.98 5.82 -9.15
C LYS A 167 26.70 5.79 -7.65
N ALA A 168 26.08 6.83 -7.09
CA ALA A 168 25.72 6.87 -5.67
C ALA A 168 24.80 5.69 -5.27
N VAL A 169 23.89 5.28 -6.16
CA VAL A 169 23.02 4.11 -5.91
C VAL A 169 23.77 2.81 -6.21
N GLU A 170 24.55 2.73 -7.29
CA GLU A 170 25.34 1.54 -7.64
C GLU A 170 26.38 1.17 -6.57
N ASN A 171 26.97 2.17 -5.91
CA ASN A 171 27.95 1.99 -4.84
C ASN A 171 27.31 1.62 -3.49
N GLY A 172 25.99 1.76 -3.35
CA GLY A 172 25.28 1.56 -2.08
C GLY A 172 25.34 2.75 -1.13
N ASP A 173 25.77 3.93 -1.58
CA ASP A 173 25.69 5.17 -0.78
C ASP A 173 24.22 5.55 -0.52
N ILE A 174 23.34 5.19 -1.45
CA ILE A 174 21.89 5.34 -1.36
C ILE A 174 21.23 3.98 -1.61
N GLU A 175 20.49 3.46 -0.63
CA GLU A 175 19.79 2.18 -0.72
C GLU A 175 18.28 2.37 -0.94
N PHE A 176 17.67 1.65 -1.89
CA PHE A 176 16.21 1.60 -2.02
C PHE A 176 15.63 0.43 -1.23
N VAL A 177 14.55 0.69 -0.50
CA VAL A 177 13.80 -0.31 0.24
C VAL A 177 12.35 -0.29 -0.27
N PRO A 178 11.87 -1.35 -0.96
CA PRO A 178 12.61 -2.55 -1.34
C PRO A 178 13.60 -2.35 -2.50
N LYS A 179 14.62 -3.21 -2.56
CA LYS A 179 15.74 -3.11 -3.50
C LYS A 179 15.35 -3.16 -4.99
N ASN A 180 14.23 -3.80 -5.32
CA ASN A 180 13.75 -3.91 -6.70
C ASN A 180 13.47 -2.55 -7.37
N TRP A 181 13.25 -1.48 -6.61
CA TRP A 181 13.05 -0.14 -7.15
C TRP A 181 14.32 0.49 -7.74
N GLU A 182 15.51 0.00 -7.40
CA GLU A 182 16.76 0.38 -8.06
C GLU A 182 16.69 0.13 -9.57
N ASN A 183 16.10 -1.00 -9.99
CA ASN A 183 15.94 -1.33 -11.42
C ASN A 183 15.09 -0.28 -12.15
N THR A 184 14.03 0.21 -11.50
CA THR A 184 13.18 1.27 -12.05
C THR A 184 13.99 2.56 -12.13
N TYR A 185 14.66 2.94 -11.04
CA TYR A 185 15.53 4.12 -11.00
C TYR A 185 16.58 4.10 -12.11
N PHE A 186 17.35 3.01 -12.27
CA PHE A 186 18.38 2.89 -13.30
C PHE A 186 17.83 2.93 -14.72
N ALA A 187 16.70 2.27 -14.99
CA ALA A 187 16.08 2.28 -16.31
C ALA A 187 15.73 3.70 -16.76
N TRP A 188 15.25 4.53 -15.82
CA TRP A 188 14.97 5.94 -16.08
C TRP A 188 16.24 6.79 -16.19
N MET A 189 17.16 6.65 -15.24
CA MET A 189 18.35 7.49 -15.17
C MET A 189 19.31 7.28 -16.34
N ARG A 190 19.43 6.05 -16.87
CA ARG A 190 20.32 5.75 -18.01
C ARG A 190 19.80 6.28 -19.36
N ASN A 191 18.51 6.61 -19.45
CA ASN A 191 17.87 7.10 -20.68
C ASN A 191 17.32 8.53 -20.51
N ILE A 192 17.73 9.24 -19.45
CA ILE A 192 17.19 10.55 -19.11
C ILE A 192 17.58 11.59 -20.17
N GLN A 193 16.60 12.40 -20.58
CA GLN A 193 16.78 13.49 -21.54
C GLN A 193 16.87 14.83 -20.81
N ASP A 194 17.44 15.83 -21.48
CA ASP A 194 17.53 17.20 -20.96
C ASP A 194 16.19 17.71 -20.47
N TRP A 195 16.22 18.28 -19.28
CA TRP A 195 15.02 18.59 -18.54
C TRP A 195 14.57 20.01 -18.86
N CYS A 196 13.47 20.13 -19.60
CA CYS A 196 12.78 21.41 -19.80
C CYS A 196 12.24 21.92 -18.46
N ILE A 197 12.80 23.02 -17.95
CA ILE A 197 12.46 23.63 -16.65
C ILE A 197 11.57 24.86 -16.77
N SER A 198 11.40 25.46 -17.94
CA SER A 198 10.50 26.59 -18.13
C SER A 198 9.05 26.16 -18.32
N ARG A 199 8.12 26.94 -17.77
CA ARG A 199 6.67 26.72 -17.86
C ARG A 199 5.98 28.06 -18.09
N GLN A 200 5.07 28.11 -19.05
CA GLN A 200 4.24 29.28 -19.34
C GLN A 200 3.01 29.29 -18.41
N LEU A 201 3.27 29.26 -17.10
CA LEU A 201 2.27 29.25 -16.03
C LEU A 201 2.38 30.53 -15.20
N TRP A 202 1.27 30.93 -14.58
CA TRP A 202 1.26 32.09 -13.69
C TRP A 202 1.82 31.77 -12.29
N TRP A 203 1.82 30.50 -11.90
CA TRP A 203 2.26 30.07 -10.58
C TRP A 203 3.58 29.31 -10.66
N GLY A 204 4.61 29.85 -10.01
CA GLY A 204 5.94 29.27 -9.92
C GLY A 204 6.99 30.34 -9.66
N HIS A 205 8.25 29.93 -9.52
CA HIS A 205 9.36 30.86 -9.35
C HIS A 205 9.71 31.46 -10.71
N ARG A 206 9.70 32.79 -10.85
CA ARG A 206 10.11 33.48 -12.08
C ARG A 206 11.54 33.09 -12.45
N ILE A 207 11.77 32.78 -13.71
CA ILE A 207 13.12 32.46 -14.17
C ILE A 207 14.01 33.69 -14.00
N PRO A 208 15.19 33.55 -13.35
CA PRO A 208 16.10 34.66 -13.09
C PRO A 208 16.94 34.97 -14.35
N ALA A 209 16.28 35.27 -15.46
CA ALA A 209 16.88 35.68 -16.73
C ALA A 209 16.22 36.96 -17.24
N TRP A 210 17.01 37.82 -17.88
CA TRP A 210 16.60 39.11 -18.45
C TRP A 210 17.03 39.18 -19.91
N TYR A 211 16.21 39.85 -20.71
CA TYR A 211 16.43 40.11 -22.12
C TYR A 211 16.56 41.62 -22.32
N ASP A 212 17.51 42.05 -23.16
CA ASP A 212 17.50 43.41 -23.71
C ASP A 212 16.60 43.51 -24.95
N GLU A 213 16.57 44.67 -25.60
CA GLU A 213 15.74 44.92 -26.79
C GLU A 213 16.17 44.09 -28.02
N ASP A 214 17.41 43.56 -28.03
CA ASP A 214 17.95 42.70 -29.07
C ASP A 214 17.78 41.20 -28.72
N ASP A 215 16.95 40.87 -27.72
CA ASP A 215 16.72 39.53 -27.17
C ASP A 215 17.99 38.82 -26.64
N LYS A 216 19.05 39.58 -26.32
CA LYS A 216 20.24 39.01 -25.70
C LYS A 216 19.96 38.69 -24.24
N VAL A 217 20.37 37.49 -23.83
CA VAL A 217 20.04 36.91 -22.52
C VAL A 217 21.12 37.22 -21.47
N TYR A 218 20.68 37.62 -20.28
CA TYR A 218 21.49 37.84 -19.08
C TYR A 218 20.88 37.10 -17.89
N VAL A 219 21.69 36.43 -17.07
CA VAL A 219 21.21 35.62 -15.92
C VAL A 219 21.83 36.16 -14.64
N GLY A 220 21.01 36.34 -13.59
CA GLY A 220 21.45 36.88 -12.30
C GLY A 220 20.38 36.77 -11.22
N THR A 221 20.68 37.06 -9.95
CA THR A 221 19.68 36.93 -8.87
C THR A 221 18.58 37.98 -8.95
N ASP A 222 18.93 39.15 -9.49
CA ASP A 222 18.05 40.29 -9.73
C ASP A 222 18.63 41.18 -10.84
N GLU A 223 17.85 42.17 -11.28
CA GLU A 223 18.25 43.09 -12.35
C GLU A 223 19.53 43.89 -12.01
N ALA A 224 19.69 44.29 -10.74
CA ALA A 224 20.86 45.07 -10.31
C ALA A 224 22.15 44.22 -10.44
N SER A 225 22.08 42.94 -10.07
CA SER A 225 23.18 41.98 -10.22
C SER A 225 23.56 41.78 -11.69
N VAL A 226 22.56 41.71 -12.58
CA VAL A 226 22.76 41.59 -14.03
C VAL A 226 23.44 42.83 -14.59
N ARG A 227 22.93 44.01 -14.26
CA ARG A 227 23.51 45.28 -14.72
C ARG A 227 24.97 45.42 -14.27
N ALA A 228 25.24 45.12 -12.99
CA ALA A 228 26.59 45.17 -12.44
C ALA A 228 27.55 44.16 -13.09
N ALA A 229 27.13 42.91 -13.27
CA ALA A 229 27.96 41.84 -13.83
C ALA A 229 28.33 42.07 -15.30
N HIS A 230 27.44 42.72 -16.06
CA HIS A 230 27.60 42.93 -17.50
C HIS A 230 27.92 44.38 -17.89
N GLY A 231 28.06 45.29 -16.92
CA GLY A 231 28.38 46.69 -17.17
C GLY A 231 27.30 47.42 -17.97
N LEU A 232 26.03 47.09 -17.76
CA LEU A 232 24.90 47.64 -18.51
C LEU A 232 24.49 48.98 -17.90
N GLY A 233 24.36 50.02 -18.74
CA GLY A 233 23.84 51.32 -18.34
C GLY A 233 22.32 51.29 -18.13
N ASP A 234 21.79 52.29 -17.41
CA ASP A 234 20.35 52.44 -17.13
C ASP A 234 19.53 52.70 -18.41
N ASP A 235 20.19 53.08 -19.51
CA ASP A 235 19.61 53.26 -20.83
C ASP A 235 19.23 51.94 -21.53
N ILE A 236 19.82 50.82 -21.10
CA ILE A 236 19.46 49.50 -21.60
C ILE A 236 18.23 49.00 -20.85
N ILE A 237 17.11 48.86 -21.58
CA ILE A 237 15.86 48.31 -21.05
C ILE A 237 16.03 46.80 -20.90
N LEU A 238 15.83 46.30 -19.68
CA LEU A 238 15.85 44.87 -19.39
C LEU A 238 14.44 44.39 -19.06
N ARG A 239 14.05 43.27 -19.66
CA ARG A 239 12.79 42.58 -19.38
C ARG A 239 13.09 41.19 -18.81
N GLN A 240 12.64 40.93 -17.59
CA GLN A 240 12.76 39.58 -17.02
C GLN A 240 11.89 38.59 -17.80
N ASP A 241 12.40 37.37 -18.00
CA ASP A 241 11.67 36.23 -18.56
C ASP A 241 10.33 36.05 -17.84
N GLU A 242 9.26 35.89 -18.62
CA GLU A 242 7.90 35.72 -18.10
C GLU A 242 7.59 34.30 -17.65
N ASP A 243 8.40 33.33 -18.06
CA ASP A 243 8.26 31.94 -17.67
C ASP A 243 8.56 31.73 -16.19
N VAL A 244 7.96 30.68 -15.64
CA VAL A 244 8.24 30.18 -14.31
C VAL A 244 8.94 28.83 -14.36
N LEU A 245 9.68 28.51 -13.31
CA LEU A 245 10.34 27.22 -13.13
C LEU A 245 9.32 26.11 -12.86
N ASP A 246 9.62 24.93 -13.40
CA ASP A 246 8.93 23.68 -13.13
C ASP A 246 8.83 23.43 -11.62
N THR A 247 7.68 22.97 -11.14
CA THR A 247 7.48 22.64 -9.72
C THR A 247 8.46 21.56 -9.25
N TRP A 248 8.86 20.65 -10.15
CA TRP A 248 9.88 19.66 -9.84
C TRP A 248 11.28 20.27 -9.68
N PHE A 249 11.54 21.46 -10.25
CA PHE A 249 12.81 22.17 -10.09
C PHE A 249 13.00 22.63 -8.65
N SER A 250 12.02 23.33 -8.07
CA SER A 250 12.09 23.72 -6.66
C SER A 250 12.03 22.51 -5.72
N SER A 251 11.17 21.52 -6.01
CA SER A 251 11.03 20.31 -5.19
C SER A 251 12.31 19.46 -5.16
N ALA A 252 13.13 19.53 -6.21
CA ALA A 252 14.43 18.86 -6.26
C ALA A 252 15.45 19.44 -5.27
N LEU A 253 15.24 20.68 -4.79
CA LEU A 253 16.15 21.36 -3.86
C LEU A 253 15.77 21.11 -2.40
N TRP A 254 14.74 20.30 -2.14
CA TRP A 254 14.12 20.13 -0.82
C TRP A 254 15.12 19.77 0.28
N THR A 255 16.01 18.80 0.04
CA THR A 255 16.86 18.20 1.08
C THR A 255 17.93 19.11 1.68
N PHE A 256 18.11 20.30 1.12
CA PHE A 256 19.06 21.30 1.62
C PHE A 256 18.42 22.68 1.77
N SER A 257 17.51 23.08 0.87
CA SER A 257 16.83 24.38 0.98
C SER A 257 15.98 24.51 2.24
N THR A 258 15.38 23.42 2.73
CA THR A 258 14.62 23.45 3.99
C THR A 258 15.50 23.50 5.24
N LEU A 259 16.81 23.33 5.09
CA LEU A 259 17.79 23.36 6.17
C LEU A 259 18.61 24.66 6.19
N GLY A 260 18.15 25.69 5.46
CA GLY A 260 18.75 27.02 5.43
C GLY A 260 19.84 27.20 4.37
N TRP A 261 20.19 26.17 3.59
CA TRP A 261 21.13 26.32 2.47
C TRP A 261 20.57 27.28 1.41
N PRO A 262 21.37 28.20 0.84
CA PRO A 262 22.84 28.30 0.98
C PRO A 262 23.33 29.21 2.12
N ASP A 263 22.45 29.93 2.79
CA ASP A 263 22.83 31.07 3.65
C ASP A 263 23.05 30.68 5.12
N GLU A 264 22.12 29.93 5.72
CA GLU A 264 22.11 29.54 7.14
C GLU A 264 22.35 28.03 7.29
N THR A 265 23.60 27.59 7.32
CA THR A 265 23.94 26.17 7.20
C THR A 265 23.91 25.36 8.50
N GLU A 266 23.58 25.93 9.66
CA GLU A 266 23.65 25.20 10.94
C GLU A 266 22.84 23.89 10.91
N PHE A 267 21.61 23.94 10.40
CA PHE A 267 20.77 22.75 10.27
C PHE A 267 21.22 21.83 9.14
N PHE A 268 21.75 22.41 8.05
CA PHE A 268 22.32 21.64 6.95
C PHE A 268 23.50 20.79 7.45
N ASP A 269 24.47 21.40 8.14
CA ASP A 269 25.67 20.74 8.64
C ASP A 269 25.36 19.67 9.70
N LYS A 270 24.25 19.82 10.43
CA LYS A 270 23.83 18.88 11.48
C LYS A 270 22.98 17.71 10.98
N PHE A 271 22.09 17.95 10.02
CA PHE A 271 21.03 17.01 9.65
C PHE A 271 21.12 16.47 8.21
N HIS A 272 22.04 17.01 7.40
CA HIS A 272 22.36 16.48 6.08
C HIS A 272 23.57 15.54 6.14
N PRO A 273 23.57 14.39 5.44
CA PRO A 273 22.48 13.82 4.64
C PRO A 273 21.38 13.19 5.51
N THR A 274 20.13 13.24 5.04
CA THR A 274 18.96 12.67 5.74
C THR A 274 19.07 11.14 5.83
N ASN A 275 18.55 10.51 6.90
CA ASN A 275 18.63 9.05 7.04
C ASN A 275 17.70 8.29 6.08
N VAL A 276 16.43 8.69 5.98
CA VAL A 276 15.42 7.98 5.20
C VAL A 276 14.48 8.96 4.51
N LEU A 277 14.30 8.81 3.20
CA LEU A 277 13.20 9.41 2.45
C LEU A 277 12.07 8.40 2.31
N VAL A 278 10.86 8.74 2.75
CA VAL A 278 9.65 7.90 2.59
C VAL A 278 8.77 8.48 1.49
N THR A 279 8.46 7.69 0.46
CA THR A 279 7.62 8.17 -0.66
C THR A 279 6.93 7.04 -1.44
N GLY A 280 6.05 7.38 -2.37
CA GLY A 280 5.43 6.46 -3.31
C GLY A 280 6.30 6.23 -4.55
N PHE A 281 6.14 5.09 -5.21
CA PHE A 281 6.95 4.75 -6.40
C PHE A 281 6.67 5.65 -7.63
N ASP A 282 5.52 6.31 -7.67
CA ASP A 282 5.05 7.13 -8.80
C ASP A 282 5.86 8.41 -9.00
N ILE A 283 6.60 8.84 -7.98
CA ILE A 283 7.45 10.04 -8.03
C ILE A 283 8.95 9.75 -7.88
N ILE A 284 9.38 8.49 -8.08
CA ILE A 284 10.81 8.14 -8.12
C ILE A 284 11.54 8.99 -9.17
N PHE A 285 11.00 9.07 -10.38
CA PHE A 285 11.63 9.82 -11.46
C PHE A 285 11.54 11.34 -11.28
N PHE A 286 10.35 11.82 -10.89
CA PHE A 286 10.07 13.25 -10.82
C PHE A 286 10.69 13.93 -9.60
N TRP A 287 10.84 13.21 -8.49
CA TRP A 287 11.29 13.79 -7.22
C TRP A 287 12.58 13.15 -6.71
N VAL A 288 12.58 11.84 -6.45
CA VAL A 288 13.74 11.15 -5.84
C VAL A 288 14.99 11.34 -6.69
N ALA A 289 14.92 11.02 -7.99
CA ALA A 289 16.03 11.18 -8.91
C ALA A 289 16.49 12.64 -9.04
N ARG A 290 15.55 13.60 -9.07
CA ARG A 290 15.87 15.02 -9.15
C ARG A 290 16.57 15.51 -7.89
N MET A 291 16.14 15.08 -6.70
CA MET A 291 16.84 15.38 -5.45
C MET A 291 18.25 14.80 -5.42
N ILE A 292 18.46 13.55 -5.87
CA ILE A 292 19.81 12.97 -5.91
C ILE A 292 20.72 13.78 -6.83
N MET A 293 20.27 14.08 -8.05
CA MET A 293 21.05 14.87 -9.01
C MET A 293 21.39 16.27 -8.49
N MET A 294 20.40 17.00 -7.99
CA MET A 294 20.58 18.40 -7.61
C MET A 294 21.37 18.54 -6.31
N THR A 295 21.13 17.67 -5.33
CA THR A 295 21.89 17.70 -4.08
C THR A 295 23.36 17.36 -4.33
N LEU A 296 23.67 16.27 -5.06
CA LEU A 296 25.06 15.95 -5.40
C LEU A 296 25.75 17.10 -6.14
N LYS A 297 25.03 17.76 -7.06
CA LYS A 297 25.56 18.89 -7.83
C LYS A 297 25.92 20.09 -6.95
N PHE A 298 25.08 20.45 -5.99
CA PHE A 298 25.24 21.68 -5.20
C PHE A 298 26.01 21.49 -3.90
N THR A 299 25.90 20.32 -3.28
CA THR A 299 26.47 20.06 -1.95
C THR A 299 27.66 19.10 -1.98
N GLY A 300 27.82 18.32 -3.06
CA GLY A 300 28.80 17.25 -3.15
C GLY A 300 28.47 16.03 -2.25
N GLN A 301 27.29 16.02 -1.62
CA GLN A 301 26.82 14.97 -0.73
C GLN A 301 25.54 14.32 -1.27
N ILE A 302 25.27 13.09 -0.85
CA ILE A 302 24.00 12.42 -1.15
C ILE A 302 22.85 13.10 -0.39
N PRO A 303 21.61 13.11 -0.90
CA PRO A 303 20.47 13.73 -0.18
C PRO A 303 19.99 12.90 1.01
N PHE A 304 20.03 11.58 0.88
CA PHE A 304 19.53 10.64 1.88
C PHE A 304 20.26 9.29 1.75
N LYS A 305 20.37 8.57 2.87
CA LYS A 305 21.02 7.24 2.91
C LYS A 305 20.09 6.12 2.42
N LYS A 306 18.79 6.22 2.69
CA LYS A 306 17.79 5.22 2.29
C LYS A 306 16.56 5.86 1.65
N VAL A 307 15.97 5.17 0.68
CA VAL A 307 14.68 5.52 0.06
C VAL A 307 13.68 4.40 0.34
N TYR A 308 12.77 4.61 1.28
CA TYR A 308 11.68 3.68 1.57
C TYR A 308 10.48 3.98 0.66
N ILE A 309 10.22 3.06 -0.26
CA ILE A 309 9.16 3.14 -1.25
C ILE A 309 7.93 2.38 -0.77
N THR A 310 6.83 3.10 -0.65
CA THR A 310 5.51 2.59 -0.29
C THR A 310 4.66 2.30 -1.52
N GLY A 311 3.68 1.41 -1.36
CA GLY A 311 2.61 1.22 -2.34
C GLY A 311 1.61 2.37 -2.34
N LEU A 312 0.81 2.47 -3.40
CA LEU A 312 -0.26 3.47 -3.50
C LEU A 312 -1.57 2.91 -2.96
N VAL A 313 -2.29 3.72 -2.19
CA VAL A 313 -3.59 3.32 -1.63
C VAL A 313 -4.63 3.21 -2.75
N ARG A 314 -5.33 2.07 -2.76
CA ARG A 314 -6.43 1.74 -3.67
C ARG A 314 -7.72 1.59 -2.89
N ASP A 315 -8.83 1.80 -3.57
CA ASP A 315 -10.15 1.50 -3.00
C ASP A 315 -10.36 -0.01 -2.80
N GLU A 316 -11.50 -0.38 -2.21
CA GLU A 316 -11.92 -1.76 -1.95
C GLU A 316 -12.03 -2.63 -3.22
N ASN A 317 -12.09 -2.01 -4.41
CA ASN A 317 -12.14 -2.66 -5.72
C ASN A 317 -10.76 -2.68 -6.43
N GLY A 318 -9.70 -2.22 -5.76
CA GLY A 318 -8.33 -2.16 -6.30
C GLY A 318 -8.09 -1.00 -7.27
N GLN A 319 -9.01 -0.04 -7.37
CA GLN A 319 -8.85 1.10 -8.26
C GLN A 319 -8.04 2.22 -7.62
N LYS A 320 -7.29 2.99 -8.45
CA LYS A 320 -6.69 4.26 -8.01
C LYS A 320 -7.80 5.15 -7.43
N MET A 321 -7.59 5.70 -6.24
CA MET A 321 -8.44 6.75 -5.71
C MET A 321 -8.20 8.05 -6.48
N SER A 322 -9.27 8.71 -6.93
CA SER A 322 -9.19 10.03 -7.58
C SER A 322 -10.49 10.81 -7.43
N LYS A 323 -10.38 12.15 -7.43
CA LYS A 323 -11.55 13.05 -7.36
C LYS A 323 -12.53 12.76 -8.51
N SER A 324 -12.00 12.55 -9.71
CA SER A 324 -12.80 12.23 -10.91
C SER A 324 -13.62 10.95 -10.81
N LYS A 325 -13.19 9.97 -10.01
CA LYS A 325 -13.91 8.71 -9.79
C LYS A 325 -14.86 8.75 -8.60
N GLY A 326 -14.77 9.78 -7.76
CA GLY A 326 -15.58 9.90 -6.53
C GLY A 326 -15.33 8.78 -5.50
N ASN A 327 -14.17 8.12 -5.56
CA ASN A 327 -13.81 6.98 -4.71
C ASN A 327 -12.72 7.31 -3.69
N ILE A 328 -12.51 8.60 -3.39
CA ILE A 328 -11.58 9.02 -2.34
C ILE A 328 -12.20 8.72 -0.97
N LEU A 329 -11.36 8.22 -0.06
CA LEU A 329 -11.62 8.18 1.37
C LEU A 329 -10.79 9.27 2.02
N ASP A 330 -11.46 10.21 2.68
CA ASP A 330 -10.77 11.22 3.49
C ASP A 330 -10.37 10.58 4.82
N PRO A 331 -9.09 10.62 5.22
CA PRO A 331 -8.66 10.11 6.51
C PRO A 331 -9.46 10.65 7.71
N ILE A 332 -9.91 11.91 7.65
CA ILE A 332 -10.68 12.52 8.74
C ILE A 332 -12.05 11.87 8.87
N ASP A 333 -12.70 11.54 7.74
CA ASP A 333 -13.98 10.83 7.75
C ASP A 333 -13.86 9.42 8.34
N LEU A 334 -12.68 8.80 8.24
CA LEU A 334 -12.39 7.50 8.88
C LEU A 334 -12.14 7.64 10.39
N ILE A 335 -11.55 8.74 10.82
CA ILE A 335 -11.22 9.00 12.22
C ILE A 335 -12.49 9.39 12.99
N ASP A 336 -13.19 10.40 12.52
CA ASP A 336 -14.32 11.05 13.21
C ASP A 336 -15.68 10.41 12.85
N GLY A 337 -15.72 9.66 11.76
CA GLY A 337 -16.97 9.18 11.15
C GLY A 337 -17.66 10.26 10.32
N ILE A 338 -18.54 9.83 9.41
CA ILE A 338 -19.34 10.73 8.58
C ILE A 338 -20.68 10.08 8.22
N SER A 339 -21.76 10.86 8.25
CA SER A 339 -23.09 10.41 7.83
C SER A 339 -23.13 10.12 6.33
N ILE A 340 -24.08 9.30 5.88
CA ILE A 340 -24.26 9.06 4.44
C ILE A 340 -24.63 10.35 3.69
N GLU A 341 -25.44 11.22 4.30
CA GLU A 341 -25.83 12.50 3.70
C GLU A 341 -24.61 13.40 3.45
N ASP A 342 -23.75 13.57 4.45
CA ASP A 342 -22.56 14.42 4.36
C ASP A 342 -21.51 13.81 3.42
N LEU A 343 -21.34 12.48 3.45
CA LEU A 343 -20.43 11.77 2.56
C LEU A 343 -20.82 11.93 1.09
N LEU A 344 -22.13 11.86 0.78
CA LEU A 344 -22.63 12.09 -0.58
C LEU A 344 -22.43 13.54 -1.02
N ALA A 345 -22.70 14.51 -0.13
CA ALA A 345 -22.45 15.92 -0.41
C ALA A 345 -20.97 16.16 -0.72
N LYS A 346 -20.07 15.62 0.11
CA LYS A 346 -18.62 15.76 -0.04
C LYS A 346 -18.09 15.10 -1.31
N ARG A 347 -18.50 13.86 -1.63
CA ARG A 347 -18.04 13.13 -2.82
C ARG A 347 -18.58 13.68 -4.14
N THR A 348 -19.66 14.45 -4.09
CA THR A 348 -20.27 15.06 -5.28
C THR A 348 -20.05 16.57 -5.37
N ALA A 349 -19.29 17.15 -4.44
CA ALA A 349 -18.83 18.54 -4.50
C ALA A 349 -17.74 18.70 -5.57
N ASP A 350 -17.76 19.83 -6.29
CA ASP A 350 -16.70 20.28 -7.19
C ASP A 350 -16.20 19.22 -8.20
N MET A 351 -17.13 18.41 -8.71
CA MET A 351 -16.81 17.32 -9.64
C MET A 351 -16.37 17.86 -11.01
N MET A 352 -15.22 17.38 -11.51
CA MET A 352 -14.80 17.66 -12.88
C MET A 352 -15.72 17.06 -13.95
N GLN A 353 -16.46 15.99 -13.63
CA GLN A 353 -17.36 15.29 -14.55
C GLN A 353 -18.77 15.15 -13.95
N PRO A 354 -19.61 16.20 -13.98
CA PRO A 354 -20.92 16.21 -13.33
C PRO A 354 -21.85 15.06 -13.74
N GLN A 355 -21.71 14.55 -14.97
CA GLN A 355 -22.46 13.41 -15.50
C GLN A 355 -22.26 12.11 -14.71
N LEU A 356 -21.16 11.97 -13.94
CA LEU A 356 -20.89 10.78 -13.13
C LEU A 356 -21.58 10.80 -11.76
N LYS A 357 -22.23 11.91 -11.39
CA LYS A 357 -22.79 12.12 -10.04
C LYS A 357 -23.71 10.98 -9.59
N GLN A 358 -24.73 10.64 -10.38
CA GLN A 358 -25.68 9.57 -10.03
C GLN A 358 -24.99 8.21 -9.83
N LYS A 359 -23.96 7.92 -10.64
CA LYS A 359 -23.18 6.68 -10.51
C LYS A 359 -22.39 6.64 -9.20
N ILE A 360 -21.75 7.76 -8.83
CA ILE A 360 -20.98 7.89 -7.59
C ILE A 360 -21.89 7.84 -6.37
N GLU A 361 -23.05 8.48 -6.41
CA GLU A 361 -24.05 8.42 -5.33
C GLU A 361 -24.53 6.98 -5.10
N LYS A 362 -24.87 6.27 -6.20
CA LYS A 362 -25.28 4.87 -6.12
C LYS A 362 -24.19 3.97 -5.56
N ALA A 363 -22.94 4.14 -6.03
CA ALA A 363 -21.81 3.37 -5.53
C ALA A 363 -21.53 3.67 -4.05
N THR A 364 -21.55 4.94 -3.65
CA THR A 364 -21.31 5.36 -2.26
C THR A 364 -22.36 4.77 -1.32
N LYS A 365 -23.65 4.83 -1.68
CA LYS A 365 -24.73 4.20 -0.88
C LYS A 365 -24.60 2.68 -0.79
N ALA A 366 -24.03 2.03 -1.82
CA ALA A 366 -23.84 0.58 -1.81
C ALA A 366 -22.68 0.18 -0.88
N SER A 367 -21.57 0.92 -0.89
CA SER A 367 -20.41 0.65 -0.04
C SER A 367 -20.59 1.15 1.39
N PHE A 368 -21.32 2.26 1.59
CA PHE A 368 -21.47 2.97 2.86
C PHE A 368 -22.95 3.27 3.16
N PRO A 369 -23.81 2.26 3.32
CA PRO A 369 -25.26 2.48 3.47
C PRO A 369 -25.61 3.40 4.64
N ASP A 370 -24.85 3.30 5.74
CA ASP A 370 -25.05 4.09 6.97
C ASP A 370 -24.00 5.20 7.15
N GLY A 371 -23.20 5.48 6.12
CA GLY A 371 -22.01 6.34 6.20
C GLY A 371 -20.77 5.55 6.64
N ILE A 372 -19.79 6.25 7.22
CA ILE A 372 -18.54 5.66 7.74
C ILE A 372 -18.53 5.83 9.25
N ALA A 373 -18.26 4.75 9.97
CA ALA A 373 -18.15 4.78 11.43
C ALA A 373 -16.86 5.49 11.89
N ALA A 374 -16.90 6.07 13.08
CA ALA A 374 -15.70 6.60 13.73
C ALA A 374 -14.80 5.45 14.20
N TYR A 375 -13.59 5.36 13.63
CA TYR A 375 -12.60 4.35 14.01
C TYR A 375 -11.49 4.89 14.92
N GLY A 376 -11.24 6.20 14.88
CA GLY A 376 -10.15 6.84 15.61
C GLY A 376 -8.77 6.72 14.94
N THR A 377 -7.86 7.61 15.32
CA THR A 377 -6.54 7.78 14.68
C THR A 377 -5.65 6.56 14.82
N ASP A 378 -5.59 5.93 16.00
CA ASP A 378 -4.71 4.78 16.24
C ASP A 378 -5.11 3.55 15.43
N ALA A 379 -6.42 3.28 15.32
CA ALA A 379 -6.93 2.19 14.49
C ALA A 379 -6.55 2.41 13.02
N LEU A 380 -6.69 3.64 12.52
CA LEU A 380 -6.32 3.97 11.15
C LEU A 380 -4.80 3.83 10.91
N ARG A 381 -3.97 4.39 11.80
CA ARG A 381 -2.50 4.27 11.71
C ARG A 381 -2.07 2.81 11.71
N PHE A 382 -2.56 2.02 12.66
CA PHE A 382 -2.22 0.60 12.77
C PHE A 382 -2.70 -0.20 11.56
N THR A 383 -3.85 0.17 10.97
CA THR A 383 -4.29 -0.41 9.69
C THR A 383 -3.24 -0.19 8.61
N PHE A 384 -2.75 1.03 8.43
CA PHE A 384 -1.74 1.32 7.41
C PHE A 384 -0.42 0.60 7.68
N TYR A 385 0.03 0.51 8.93
CA TYR A 385 1.21 -0.28 9.27
C TYR A 385 1.02 -1.75 8.92
N SER A 386 -0.12 -2.36 9.25
CA SER A 386 -0.44 -3.75 8.88
C SER A 386 -0.51 -4.00 7.36
N LEU A 387 -0.68 -2.93 6.58
CA LEU A 387 -0.77 -2.96 5.13
C LEU A 387 0.50 -2.47 4.43
N ALA A 388 1.50 -1.99 5.19
CA ALA A 388 2.78 -1.45 4.71
C ALA A 388 3.74 -2.55 4.21
N SER A 389 3.19 -3.50 3.47
CA SER A 389 3.94 -4.51 2.73
C SER A 389 4.67 -3.88 1.54
N THR A 390 5.59 -4.63 0.95
CA THR A 390 6.44 -4.19 -0.16
C THR A 390 5.74 -4.16 -1.54
N GLY A 391 4.41 -4.31 -1.55
CA GLY A 391 3.60 -4.30 -2.76
C GLY A 391 3.43 -2.91 -3.38
N ARG A 392 3.11 -2.86 -4.68
CA ARG A 392 2.80 -1.61 -5.39
C ARG A 392 1.47 -1.00 -4.94
N ASP A 393 0.54 -1.82 -4.49
CA ASP A 393 -0.81 -1.38 -4.18
C ASP A 393 -1.16 -1.74 -2.74
N ILE A 394 -1.68 -0.76 -2.00
CA ILE A 394 -2.25 -0.94 -0.67
C ILE A 394 -3.76 -0.98 -0.84
N LYS A 395 -4.35 -2.18 -0.78
CA LYS A 395 -5.80 -2.33 -0.80
C LYS A 395 -6.34 -1.96 0.58
N PHE A 396 -6.93 -0.78 0.69
CA PHE A 396 -7.52 -0.34 1.95
C PHE A 396 -8.84 -1.08 2.20
N ASP A 397 -8.99 -1.63 3.40
CA ASP A 397 -10.16 -2.39 3.83
C ASP A 397 -10.63 -1.88 5.19
N LEU A 398 -11.90 -1.46 5.26
CA LEU A 398 -12.50 -0.92 6.46
C LEU A 398 -12.80 -1.98 7.51
N GLY A 399 -13.05 -3.22 7.10
CA GLY A 399 -13.23 -4.33 8.03
C GLY A 399 -11.99 -4.53 8.89
N ARG A 400 -10.81 -4.40 8.29
CA ARG A 400 -9.53 -4.39 9.01
C ARG A 400 -9.40 -3.22 9.99
N THR A 401 -9.78 -2.00 9.59
CA THR A 401 -9.77 -0.84 10.50
C THR A 401 -10.71 -1.02 11.68
N GLU A 402 -11.89 -1.62 11.48
CA GLU A 402 -12.78 -2.00 12.56
C GLU A 402 -12.14 -2.99 13.53
N GLY A 403 -11.45 -4.00 13.00
CA GLY A 403 -10.67 -4.96 13.79
C GLY A 403 -9.65 -4.25 14.70
N TYR A 404 -8.94 -3.25 14.19
CA TYR A 404 -7.96 -2.50 14.98
C TYR A 404 -8.57 -1.51 15.97
N ARG A 405 -9.77 -0.96 15.69
CA ARG A 405 -10.55 -0.25 16.71
C ARG A 405 -10.88 -1.18 17.89
N ASN A 406 -11.26 -2.42 17.60
CA ASN A 406 -11.51 -3.42 18.65
C ASN A 406 -10.23 -3.79 19.41
N PHE A 407 -9.08 -3.80 18.73
CA PHE A 407 -7.77 -3.97 19.39
C PHE A 407 -7.45 -2.82 20.35
N CYS A 408 -7.70 -1.56 19.96
CA CYS A 408 -7.59 -0.42 20.88
C CYS A 408 -8.49 -0.62 22.13
N ASN A 409 -9.74 -1.06 21.96
CA ASN A 409 -10.61 -1.39 23.09
C ASN A 409 -10.06 -2.53 23.97
N LYS A 410 -9.41 -3.53 23.38
CA LYS A 410 -8.75 -4.62 24.11
C LYS A 410 -7.62 -4.09 25.00
N ILE A 411 -6.76 -3.21 24.48
CA ILE A 411 -5.69 -2.54 25.23
C ILE A 411 -6.27 -1.76 26.41
N TRP A 412 -7.32 -0.98 26.18
CA TRP A 412 -8.01 -0.21 27.21
C TRP A 412 -8.56 -1.10 28.34
N ASN A 413 -9.22 -2.20 27.98
CA ASN A 413 -9.78 -3.15 28.94
C ASN A 413 -8.68 -3.86 29.74
N ALA A 414 -7.57 -4.23 29.11
CA ALA A 414 -6.43 -4.81 29.79
C ALA A 414 -5.85 -3.83 30.83
N ALA A 415 -5.66 -2.57 30.45
CA ALA A 415 -5.18 -1.54 31.37
C ALA A 415 -6.13 -1.33 32.56
N ARG A 416 -7.44 -1.29 32.32
CA ARG A 416 -8.44 -1.20 33.40
C ARG A 416 -8.35 -2.37 34.37
N TYR A 417 -8.20 -3.59 33.84
CA TYR A 417 -8.02 -4.78 34.66
C TYR A 417 -6.75 -4.67 35.51
N VAL A 418 -5.62 -4.29 34.92
CA VAL A 418 -4.36 -4.13 35.64
C VAL A 418 -4.52 -3.10 36.77
N MET A 419 -5.00 -1.89 36.47
CA MET A 419 -5.18 -0.83 37.47
C MET A 419 -6.09 -1.25 38.62
N MET A 420 -7.20 -1.94 38.35
CA MET A 420 -8.11 -2.45 39.38
C MET A 420 -7.43 -3.44 40.34
N ASN A 421 -6.40 -4.17 39.88
CA ASN A 421 -5.65 -5.08 40.73
C ASN A 421 -4.51 -4.40 41.52
N MET A 422 -4.24 -3.11 41.27
CA MET A 422 -3.20 -2.31 41.94
C MET A 422 -3.73 -1.41 43.06
N GLU A 423 -5.04 -1.23 43.21
CA GLU A 423 -5.63 -0.37 44.25
C GLU A 423 -5.13 -0.80 45.65
N ASP A 424 -4.58 0.18 46.40
CA ASP A 424 -4.01 0.04 47.75
C ASP A 424 -2.82 -0.92 47.91
N LYS A 425 -2.17 -1.31 46.81
CA LYS A 425 -1.08 -2.30 46.80
C LYS A 425 0.23 -1.67 46.30
N SER A 426 1.27 -1.73 47.13
CA SER A 426 2.61 -1.30 46.74
C SER A 426 3.20 -2.27 45.71
N VAL A 427 3.76 -1.73 44.64
CA VAL A 427 4.53 -2.48 43.64
C VAL A 427 5.99 -2.09 43.83
N SER A 428 6.77 -2.93 44.52
CA SER A 428 8.23 -2.77 44.67
C SER A 428 8.98 -3.19 43.41
N ASP A 429 10.31 -3.05 43.40
CA ASP A 429 11.15 -3.33 42.23
C ASP A 429 11.20 -4.81 41.81
N ALA A 430 11.70 -5.06 40.59
CA ALA A 430 11.80 -6.39 39.99
C ALA A 430 12.65 -7.36 40.81
N ALA A 431 13.72 -6.88 41.44
CA ALA A 431 14.69 -7.71 42.16
C ALA A 431 14.07 -8.32 43.42
N HIS A 432 13.16 -7.59 44.07
CA HIS A 432 12.39 -8.07 45.20
C HIS A 432 11.42 -9.20 44.82
N HIS A 433 10.83 -9.14 43.62
CA HIS A 433 9.79 -10.07 43.19
C HIS A 433 10.31 -11.31 42.45
N ALA A 434 11.49 -11.23 41.85
CA ALA A 434 12.03 -12.30 41.00
C ALA A 434 12.02 -13.71 41.63
N PRO A 435 12.35 -13.88 42.93
CA PRO A 435 12.28 -15.20 43.58
C PRO A 435 10.86 -15.80 43.65
N HIS A 436 9.83 -14.99 43.43
CA HIS A 436 8.42 -15.36 43.58
C HIS A 436 7.67 -15.43 42.24
N PHE A 437 8.35 -15.28 41.10
CA PHE A 437 7.74 -15.41 39.78
C PHE A 437 7.19 -16.82 39.55
N SER A 438 5.90 -16.88 39.23
CA SER A 438 5.26 -18.11 38.78
C SER A 438 5.79 -18.53 37.40
N PRO A 439 5.57 -19.78 36.97
CA PRO A 439 5.86 -20.19 35.59
C PRO A 439 5.19 -19.29 34.54
N ALA A 440 3.98 -18.79 34.81
CA ALA A 440 3.28 -17.87 33.91
C ALA A 440 3.97 -16.49 33.83
N ASP A 441 4.51 -15.99 34.93
CA ASP A 441 5.26 -14.73 34.98
C ASP A 441 6.56 -14.82 34.19
N ARG A 442 7.34 -15.89 34.41
CA ARG A 442 8.58 -16.15 33.67
C ARG A 442 8.30 -16.33 32.18
N TRP A 443 7.21 -17.02 31.84
CA TRP A 443 6.78 -17.20 30.47
C TRP A 443 6.49 -15.86 29.77
N ILE A 444 5.62 -15.01 30.32
CA ILE A 444 5.26 -13.76 29.64
C ILE A 444 6.45 -12.80 29.52
N ILE A 445 7.36 -12.81 30.51
CA ILE A 445 8.63 -12.09 30.45
C ILE A 445 9.45 -12.60 29.27
N SER A 446 9.67 -13.92 29.18
CA SER A 446 10.41 -14.53 28.06
C SER A 446 9.80 -14.17 26.70
N ARG A 447 8.47 -14.28 26.58
CA ARG A 447 7.72 -13.94 25.35
C ARG A 447 7.84 -12.47 24.97
N PHE A 448 7.81 -11.57 25.96
CA PHE A 448 8.03 -10.14 25.73
C PHE A 448 9.41 -9.89 25.12
N GLU A 449 10.47 -10.55 25.62
CA GLU A 449 11.83 -10.35 25.08
C GLU A 449 11.94 -10.82 23.61
N GLY A 450 11.32 -11.96 23.28
CA GLY A 450 11.26 -12.45 21.90
C GLY A 450 10.48 -11.50 20.99
N THR A 451 9.36 -10.97 21.49
CA THR A 451 8.54 -9.96 20.81
C THR A 451 9.34 -8.68 20.57
N ALA A 452 9.96 -8.11 21.60
CA ALA A 452 10.75 -6.88 21.50
C ALA A 452 11.89 -7.00 20.47
N LYS A 453 12.60 -8.15 20.49
CA LYS A 453 13.63 -8.45 19.49
C LYS A 453 13.08 -8.51 18.07
N GLN A 454 11.95 -9.19 17.86
CA GLN A 454 11.32 -9.27 16.54
C GLN A 454 10.85 -7.90 16.04
N ILE A 455 10.34 -7.05 16.93
CA ILE A 455 9.96 -5.67 16.59
C ILE A 455 11.20 -4.86 16.19
N GLU A 456 12.30 -4.96 16.92
CA GLU A 456 13.57 -4.30 16.57
C GLU A 456 14.02 -4.70 15.15
N GLU A 457 14.08 -6.01 14.86
CA GLU A 457 14.45 -6.54 13.53
C GLU A 457 13.49 -6.05 12.43
N CYS A 458 12.19 -5.99 12.71
CA CYS A 458 11.19 -5.50 11.75
C CYS A 458 11.32 -3.99 11.50
N MET A 459 11.62 -3.20 12.52
CA MET A 459 11.83 -1.75 12.40
C MET A 459 13.10 -1.45 11.60
N GLU A 460 14.20 -2.17 11.83
CA GLU A 460 15.45 -2.05 11.07
C GLU A 460 15.27 -2.42 9.59
N SER A 461 14.46 -3.43 9.31
CA SER A 461 14.18 -3.95 7.96
C SER A 461 12.96 -3.31 7.27
N TYR A 462 12.34 -2.30 7.89
CA TYR A 462 11.12 -1.63 7.40
C TYR A 462 9.92 -2.56 7.15
N ARG A 463 9.86 -3.69 7.87
CA ARG A 463 8.74 -4.64 7.87
C ARG A 463 7.70 -4.27 8.91
N PHE A 464 7.14 -3.07 8.78
CA PHE A 464 6.12 -2.55 9.69
C PHE A 464 4.82 -3.37 9.68
N ASP A 465 4.55 -4.08 8.59
CA ASP A 465 3.44 -5.03 8.47
C ASP A 465 3.60 -6.21 9.43
N ILE A 466 4.80 -6.80 9.50
CA ILE A 466 5.12 -7.86 10.45
C ILE A 466 5.15 -7.29 11.87
N ALA A 467 5.76 -6.11 12.08
CA ALA A 467 5.80 -5.48 13.41
C ALA A 467 4.39 -5.28 13.99
N ALA A 468 3.45 -4.77 13.19
CA ALA A 468 2.06 -4.60 13.60
C ALA A 468 1.39 -5.94 13.94
N GLN A 469 1.61 -6.98 13.13
CA GLN A 469 1.09 -8.32 13.42
C GLN A 469 1.65 -8.87 14.74
N THR A 470 2.97 -8.84 14.91
CA THR A 470 3.67 -9.33 16.11
C THR A 470 3.18 -8.60 17.38
N LEU A 471 3.01 -7.27 17.34
CA LEU A 471 2.46 -6.49 18.46
C LEU A 471 1.03 -6.91 18.80
N GLN A 472 0.17 -7.05 17.78
CA GLN A 472 -1.21 -7.47 17.98
C GLN A 472 -1.29 -8.86 18.60
N GLU A 473 -0.53 -9.82 18.06
CA GLU A 473 -0.50 -11.21 18.52
C GLU A 473 0.00 -11.30 19.97
N PHE A 474 1.09 -10.60 20.31
CA PHE A 474 1.60 -10.58 21.67
C PHE A 474 0.58 -9.99 22.65
N VAL A 475 0.08 -8.78 22.39
CA VAL A 475 -0.79 -8.08 23.34
C VAL A 475 -2.15 -8.77 23.46
N TRP A 476 -2.75 -9.16 22.34
CA TRP A 476 -4.07 -9.78 22.36
C TRP A 476 -3.99 -11.25 22.79
N ASN A 477 -3.22 -12.06 22.06
CA ASN A 477 -3.29 -13.51 22.20
C ASN A 477 -2.44 -13.99 23.37
N GLU A 478 -1.27 -13.41 23.63
CA GLU A 478 -0.40 -13.89 24.71
C GLU A 478 -0.67 -13.17 26.04
N TYR A 479 -0.63 -11.84 26.05
CA TYR A 479 -0.83 -11.05 27.26
C TYR A 479 -2.28 -11.10 27.75
N CYS A 480 -3.25 -10.74 26.91
CA CYS A 480 -4.65 -10.67 27.36
C CYS A 480 -5.34 -12.04 27.46
N ASP A 481 -5.24 -12.88 26.43
CA ASP A 481 -6.03 -14.13 26.40
C ASP A 481 -5.45 -15.23 27.29
N TRP A 482 -4.14 -15.18 27.59
CA TRP A 482 -3.46 -16.18 28.41
C TRP A 482 -2.91 -15.60 29.71
N TYR A 483 -1.99 -14.64 29.67
CA TYR A 483 -1.28 -14.22 30.89
C TYR A 483 -2.22 -13.59 31.92
N VAL A 484 -3.10 -12.67 31.51
CA VAL A 484 -4.14 -12.09 32.37
C VAL A 484 -5.07 -13.15 32.98
N GLU A 485 -5.35 -14.24 32.27
CA GLU A 485 -6.16 -15.34 32.82
C GLU A 485 -5.35 -16.20 33.79
N LEU A 486 -4.11 -16.53 33.45
CA LEU A 486 -3.18 -17.31 34.27
C LEU A 486 -2.80 -16.58 35.57
N SER A 487 -2.84 -15.25 35.61
CA SER A 487 -2.59 -14.48 36.84
C SER A 487 -3.76 -14.52 37.83
N LYS A 488 -5.00 -14.74 37.37
CA LYS A 488 -6.19 -14.67 38.26
C LYS A 488 -6.15 -15.67 39.42
N PRO A 489 -5.79 -16.96 39.23
CA PRO A 489 -5.62 -17.89 40.34
C PRO A 489 -4.63 -17.43 41.40
N VAL A 490 -3.56 -16.72 41.01
CA VAL A 490 -2.54 -16.21 41.95
C VAL A 490 -3.05 -14.97 42.68
N LEU A 491 -3.88 -14.15 42.02
CA LEU A 491 -4.35 -12.88 42.56
C LEU A 491 -5.61 -12.99 43.42
N TRP A 492 -6.49 -13.95 43.15
CA TRP A 492 -7.84 -14.03 43.71
C TRP A 492 -8.06 -15.23 44.63
N ASP A 493 -7.08 -16.12 44.77
CA ASP A 493 -7.16 -17.19 45.75
C ASP A 493 -6.80 -16.65 47.13
N ASP A 494 -7.72 -16.78 48.09
CA ASP A 494 -7.50 -16.34 49.47
C ASP A 494 -6.37 -17.13 50.15
N GLU A 495 -6.04 -18.32 49.63
CA GLU A 495 -4.92 -19.15 50.08
C GLU A 495 -3.61 -18.90 49.32
N ALA A 496 -3.59 -18.00 48.33
CA ALA A 496 -2.38 -17.70 47.57
C ALA A 496 -1.33 -16.99 48.42
N ASN A 497 -0.06 -17.30 48.13
CA ASN A 497 1.09 -16.65 48.75
C ASN A 497 1.07 -15.13 48.44
N PRO A 498 1.04 -14.24 49.46
CA PRO A 498 1.03 -12.79 49.25
C PRO A 498 2.19 -12.28 48.40
N GLU A 499 3.38 -12.89 48.51
CA GLU A 499 4.55 -12.50 47.72
C GLU A 499 4.41 -12.89 46.25
N ALA A 500 3.82 -14.05 45.97
CA ALA A 500 3.51 -14.46 44.59
C ALA A 500 2.45 -13.56 43.96
N ALA A 501 1.45 -13.13 44.74
CA ALA A 501 0.45 -12.16 44.28
C ALA A 501 1.05 -10.76 44.03
N ALA A 502 2.00 -10.32 44.85
CA ALA A 502 2.75 -9.08 44.62
C ALA A 502 3.62 -9.17 43.36
N ALA A 503 4.30 -10.29 43.17
CA ALA A 503 5.12 -10.57 41.99
C ALA A 503 4.29 -10.60 40.69
N ALA A 504 3.14 -11.27 40.68
CA ALA A 504 2.24 -11.29 39.53
C ALA A 504 1.71 -9.89 39.18
N ARG A 505 1.43 -9.04 40.19
CA ARG A 505 1.03 -7.64 39.96
C ARG A 505 2.16 -6.83 39.31
N PHE A 506 3.38 -6.98 39.82
CA PHE A 506 4.54 -6.34 39.25
C PHE A 506 4.69 -6.72 37.77
N VAL A 507 4.62 -8.01 37.43
CA VAL A 507 4.82 -8.49 36.05
C VAL A 507 3.68 -8.06 35.13
N LEU A 508 2.40 -8.14 35.56
CA LEU A 508 1.26 -7.58 34.82
C LEU A 508 1.47 -6.13 34.43
N LEU A 509 1.87 -5.30 35.39
CA LEU A 509 2.05 -3.87 35.20
C LEU A 509 3.29 -3.56 34.35
N SER A 510 4.42 -4.18 34.66
CA SER A 510 5.70 -4.05 33.93
C SER A 510 5.57 -4.43 32.46
N ILE A 511 4.97 -5.59 32.16
CA ILE A 511 4.82 -6.04 30.78
C ILE A 511 3.85 -5.16 30.02
N LEU A 512 2.74 -4.72 30.63
CA LEU A 512 1.83 -3.77 29.98
C LEU A 512 2.55 -2.46 29.64
N GLU A 513 3.25 -1.87 30.61
CA GLU A 513 4.01 -0.62 30.40
C GLU A 513 5.01 -0.74 29.25
N LYS A 514 5.83 -1.80 29.25
CA LYS A 514 6.81 -2.04 28.19
C LYS A 514 6.13 -2.26 26.83
N SER A 515 4.99 -2.95 26.81
CA SER A 515 4.21 -3.18 25.59
C SER A 515 3.64 -1.88 25.02
N LEU A 516 3.16 -0.96 25.87
CA LEU A 516 2.71 0.36 25.42
C LEU A 516 3.84 1.14 24.76
N ARG A 517 5.06 1.09 25.32
CA ARG A 517 6.23 1.72 24.70
C ARG A 517 6.59 1.11 23.35
N LEU A 518 6.52 -0.22 23.19
CA LEU A 518 6.69 -0.87 21.88
C LEU A 518 5.61 -0.44 20.87
N MET A 519 4.36 -0.32 21.31
CA MET A 519 3.23 0.06 20.45
C MET A 519 3.17 1.55 20.10
N HIS A 520 3.83 2.41 20.88
CA HIS A 520 3.68 3.86 20.78
C HIS A 520 3.96 4.46 19.38
N PRO A 521 5.00 4.04 18.63
CA PRO A 521 5.20 4.52 17.26
C PRO A 521 4.01 4.23 16.31
N PHE A 522 3.24 3.19 16.63
CA PHE A 522 2.10 2.72 15.85
C PHE A 522 0.79 3.37 16.30
N MET A 523 0.55 3.41 17.61
CA MET A 523 -0.71 3.88 18.23
C MET A 523 -0.45 4.94 19.31
N PRO A 524 -0.04 6.17 18.95
CA PRO A 524 0.47 7.13 19.92
C PRO A 524 -0.57 7.65 20.91
N TYR A 525 -1.87 7.68 20.59
CA TYR A 525 -2.86 8.34 21.44
C TYR A 525 -3.29 7.47 22.61
N ILE A 526 -3.74 6.23 22.34
CA ILE A 526 -4.19 5.30 23.37
C ILE A 526 -3.03 4.86 24.25
N THR A 527 -1.83 4.68 23.68
CA THR A 527 -0.66 4.26 24.45
C THR A 527 -0.21 5.35 25.42
N GLU A 528 -0.20 6.62 24.99
CA GLU A 528 0.08 7.76 25.87
C GLU A 528 -0.94 7.85 27.01
N GLU A 529 -2.23 7.82 26.68
CA GLU A 529 -3.32 7.97 27.65
C GLU A 529 -3.29 6.85 28.71
N VAL A 530 -3.02 5.61 28.30
CA VAL A 530 -2.88 4.50 29.23
C VAL A 530 -1.58 4.61 30.04
N TRP A 531 -0.46 4.90 29.39
CA TRP A 531 0.87 4.91 30.01
C TRP A 531 0.96 5.93 31.15
N GLN A 532 0.41 7.13 30.96
CA GLN A 532 0.39 8.18 32.00
C GLN A 532 -0.29 7.75 33.30
N ARG A 533 -1.19 6.75 33.25
CA ARG A 533 -1.88 6.22 34.44
C ARG A 533 -1.13 5.07 35.09
N ILE A 534 -0.49 4.22 34.30
CA ILE A 534 0.14 2.98 34.80
C ILE A 534 1.62 3.14 35.14
N ALA A 535 2.36 4.01 34.45
CA ALA A 535 3.79 4.20 34.66
C ALA A 535 4.13 4.73 36.08
N PRO A 536 3.37 5.68 36.66
CA PRO A 536 3.60 6.12 38.04
C PRO A 536 3.46 4.99 39.08
N LEU A 537 2.64 3.98 38.80
CA LEU A 537 2.48 2.80 39.67
C LEU A 537 3.73 1.92 39.71
N LEU A 538 4.63 2.04 38.72
CA LEU A 538 5.97 1.41 38.71
C LEU A 538 7.07 2.35 39.24
N GLY A 539 6.71 3.55 39.71
CA GLY A 539 7.68 4.58 40.07
C GLY A 539 8.40 5.19 38.86
N ILE A 540 7.90 4.96 37.64
CA ILE A 540 8.44 5.58 36.42
C ILE A 540 7.89 7.02 36.34
N THR A 541 8.80 7.98 36.19
CA THR A 541 8.46 9.40 36.07
C THR A 541 8.75 9.90 34.65
N GLY A 542 7.96 10.87 34.21
CA GLY A 542 8.11 11.51 32.91
C GLY A 542 6.79 12.11 32.43
N ASP A 543 6.89 13.18 31.65
CA ASP A 543 5.72 13.93 31.19
C ASP A 543 4.96 13.19 30.07
N SER A 544 5.64 12.33 29.33
CA SER A 544 5.08 11.61 28.17
C SER A 544 5.82 10.31 27.89
N ILE A 545 5.12 9.31 27.36
CA ILE A 545 5.72 8.06 26.88
C ILE A 545 6.68 8.32 25.71
N MET A 546 6.48 9.40 24.94
CA MET A 546 7.33 9.81 23.82
C MET A 546 8.78 10.08 24.22
N LEU A 547 9.01 10.39 25.49
CA LEU A 547 10.33 10.71 26.03
C LEU A 547 11.00 9.50 26.71
N GLN A 548 10.30 8.37 26.79
CA GLN A 548 10.82 7.18 27.45
C GLN A 548 11.72 6.37 26.50
N PRO A 549 12.77 5.71 27.03
CA PRO A 549 13.59 4.81 26.25
C PRO A 549 12.76 3.72 25.59
N PHE A 550 13.06 3.40 24.34
CA PHE A 550 12.47 2.23 23.68
C PHE A 550 12.90 0.95 24.42
N PRO A 551 12.00 -0.03 24.65
CA PRO A 551 12.36 -1.29 25.29
C PRO A 551 13.47 -2.03 24.53
N VAL A 552 14.55 -2.38 25.23
CA VAL A 552 15.67 -3.16 24.68
C VAL A 552 15.53 -4.61 25.17
N PRO A 553 15.57 -5.61 24.28
CA PRO A 553 15.44 -7.00 24.66
C PRO A 553 16.62 -7.47 25.51
N ASN A 554 16.34 -8.24 26.57
CA ASN A 554 17.33 -8.88 27.42
C ASN A 554 17.29 -10.40 27.27
N ALA A 555 18.37 -11.00 26.75
CA ALA A 555 18.46 -12.44 26.56
C ALA A 555 18.43 -13.24 27.87
N ASP A 556 18.87 -12.65 28.99
CA ASP A 556 18.88 -13.33 30.30
C ASP A 556 17.47 -13.57 30.87
N ASN A 557 16.48 -12.85 30.34
CA ASN A 557 15.07 -12.98 30.72
C ASN A 557 14.34 -14.07 29.91
N ARG A 558 15.02 -14.75 28.97
CA ARG A 558 14.45 -15.86 28.19
C ARG A 558 14.41 -17.13 29.05
N ASP A 559 13.27 -17.80 29.07
CA ASP A 559 13.04 -19.04 29.83
C ASP A 559 12.29 -20.04 28.95
N GLU A 560 13.04 -20.88 28.24
CA GLU A 560 12.49 -21.91 27.34
C GLU A 560 11.66 -22.95 28.11
N GLN A 561 12.04 -23.27 29.36
CA GLN A 561 11.30 -24.20 30.19
C GLN A 561 9.92 -23.65 30.57
N ALA A 562 9.83 -22.36 30.90
CA ALA A 562 8.56 -21.69 31.13
C ALA A 562 7.71 -21.63 29.84
N GLU A 563 8.33 -21.37 28.69
CA GLU A 563 7.65 -21.40 27.38
C GLU A 563 7.05 -22.77 27.06
N GLU A 564 7.81 -23.85 27.19
CA GLU A 564 7.30 -25.21 26.99
C GLU A 564 6.21 -25.58 27.98
N SER A 565 6.36 -25.17 29.25
CA SER A 565 5.39 -25.50 30.30
C SER A 565 4.05 -24.82 30.07
N ILE A 566 4.06 -23.52 29.70
CA ILE A 566 2.83 -22.82 29.38
C ILE A 566 2.22 -23.33 28.07
N GLU A 567 3.02 -23.64 27.04
CA GLU A 567 2.48 -24.20 25.80
C GLU A 567 1.78 -25.55 26.02
N TRP A 568 2.35 -26.39 26.88
CA TRP A 568 1.70 -27.63 27.32
C TRP A 568 0.37 -27.36 28.04
N ILE A 569 0.33 -26.39 28.97
CA ILE A 569 -0.91 -26.00 29.67
C ILE A 569 -1.97 -25.49 28.67
N LYS A 570 -1.57 -24.67 27.70
CA LYS A 570 -2.46 -24.20 26.63
C LYS A 570 -3.02 -25.38 25.84
N GLY A 571 -2.17 -26.33 25.46
CA GLY A 571 -2.56 -27.56 24.76
C GLY A 571 -3.62 -28.35 25.52
N VAL A 572 -3.43 -28.54 26.83
CA VAL A 572 -4.42 -29.22 27.69
C VAL A 572 -5.74 -28.45 27.76
N ILE A 573 -5.69 -27.13 28.01
CA ILE A 573 -6.90 -26.29 28.11
C ILE A 573 -7.66 -26.26 26.78
N VAL A 574 -6.96 -26.11 25.66
CA VAL A 574 -7.55 -26.11 24.32
C VAL A 574 -8.16 -27.48 24.01
N GLY A 575 -7.47 -28.58 24.32
CA GLY A 575 -8.02 -29.94 24.17
C GLY A 575 -9.31 -30.13 24.97
N ILE A 576 -9.34 -29.67 26.23
CA ILE A 576 -10.56 -29.71 27.05
C ILE A 576 -11.67 -28.83 26.46
N ARG A 577 -11.35 -27.62 25.99
CA ARG A 577 -12.33 -26.72 25.35
C ARG A 577 -12.90 -27.32 24.06
N ASN A 578 -12.07 -27.98 23.26
CA ASN A 578 -12.50 -28.67 22.06
C ASN A 578 -13.47 -29.81 22.40
N ILE A 579 -13.14 -30.66 23.37
CA ILE A 579 -14.06 -31.70 23.86
C ILE A 579 -15.38 -31.08 24.34
N ARG A 580 -15.33 -29.99 25.12
CA ARG A 580 -16.54 -29.30 25.56
C ARG A 580 -17.38 -28.81 24.39
N GLY A 581 -16.77 -28.22 23.36
CA GLY A 581 -17.48 -27.75 22.17
C GLY A 581 -18.07 -28.89 21.33
N GLU A 582 -17.29 -29.95 21.12
CA GLU A 582 -17.72 -31.15 20.36
C GLU A 582 -18.86 -31.89 21.04
N MET A 583 -18.88 -31.89 22.37
CA MET A 583 -19.85 -32.62 23.19
C MET A 583 -20.96 -31.71 23.76
N ASP A 584 -21.03 -30.45 23.34
CA ASP A 584 -21.97 -29.41 23.81
C ASP A 584 -22.04 -29.27 25.35
N ILE A 585 -20.89 -29.44 26.02
CA ILE A 585 -20.78 -29.31 27.46
C ILE A 585 -20.60 -27.83 27.82
N SER A 586 -21.57 -27.27 28.55
CA SER A 586 -21.52 -25.89 29.05
C SER A 586 -20.16 -25.54 29.69
N PRO A 587 -19.52 -24.40 29.32
CA PRO A 587 -18.27 -23.94 29.94
C PRO A 587 -18.35 -23.74 31.46
N ALA A 588 -19.56 -23.53 32.00
CA ALA A 588 -19.78 -23.35 33.44
C ALA A 588 -19.85 -24.67 34.22
N LYS A 589 -20.09 -25.81 33.55
CA LYS A 589 -20.21 -27.11 34.20
C LYS A 589 -18.83 -27.65 34.58
N THR A 590 -18.66 -28.07 35.83
CA THR A 590 -17.43 -28.71 36.29
C THR A 590 -17.33 -30.15 35.76
N ILE A 591 -16.15 -30.54 35.29
CA ILE A 591 -15.92 -31.88 34.70
C ILE A 591 -14.69 -32.56 35.30
N LYS A 592 -14.65 -33.89 35.25
CA LYS A 592 -13.44 -34.68 35.54
C LYS A 592 -12.62 -34.84 34.27
N VAL A 593 -11.31 -34.79 34.41
CA VAL A 593 -10.36 -35.02 33.31
C VAL A 593 -9.34 -36.03 33.76
N PHE A 594 -8.94 -36.90 32.85
CA PHE A 594 -7.81 -37.80 33.02
C PHE A 594 -6.76 -37.48 31.98
N LEU A 595 -5.49 -37.51 32.38
CA LEU A 595 -4.35 -37.38 31.48
C LEU A 595 -3.58 -38.69 31.42
N ARG A 596 -3.12 -39.07 30.23
CA ARG A 596 -2.29 -40.26 30.01
C ARG A 596 -1.20 -39.97 29.00
N SER A 597 0.05 -40.28 29.34
CA SER A 597 1.22 -40.15 28.45
C SER A 597 2.33 -41.05 28.95
N ASP A 598 3.22 -41.48 28.05
CA ASP A 598 4.45 -42.20 28.40
C ASP A 598 5.60 -41.24 28.80
N ASN A 599 5.39 -39.94 28.68
CA ASN A 599 6.38 -38.92 29.00
C ASN A 599 6.29 -38.47 30.46
N GLN A 600 7.35 -38.72 31.22
CA GLN A 600 7.41 -38.36 32.65
C GLN A 600 7.40 -36.84 32.90
N ALA A 601 7.85 -36.04 31.92
CA ALA A 601 7.81 -34.57 32.00
C ALA A 601 6.37 -34.03 32.00
N ASP A 602 5.44 -34.69 31.31
CA ASP A 602 4.02 -34.29 31.30
C ASP A 602 3.38 -34.48 32.68
N LYS A 603 3.76 -35.53 33.40
CA LYS A 603 3.31 -35.76 34.77
C LYS A 603 3.82 -34.68 35.72
N GLN A 604 5.09 -34.31 35.61
CA GLN A 604 5.65 -33.20 36.39
C GLN A 604 4.95 -31.88 36.09
N ARG A 605 4.72 -31.55 34.81
CA ARG A 605 3.97 -30.34 34.40
C ARG A 605 2.54 -30.34 34.95
N LEU A 606 1.85 -31.49 34.96
CA LEU A 606 0.54 -31.61 35.59
C LEU A 606 0.61 -31.28 37.07
N ASP A 607 1.57 -31.83 37.80
CA ASP A 607 1.67 -31.64 39.24
C ASP A 607 1.95 -30.16 39.61
N GLU A 608 2.74 -29.46 38.80
CA GLU A 608 3.02 -28.03 38.94
C GLU A 608 1.82 -27.14 38.52
N ALA A 609 1.05 -27.55 37.50
CA ALA A 609 -0.02 -26.74 36.90
C ALA A 609 -1.45 -27.10 37.37
N ARG A 610 -1.60 -28.13 38.21
CA ARG A 610 -2.90 -28.72 38.59
C ARG A 610 -3.95 -27.69 39.01
N VAL A 611 -3.57 -26.80 39.91
CA VAL A 611 -4.47 -25.76 40.46
C VAL A 611 -4.92 -24.79 39.36
N PHE A 612 -4.00 -24.39 38.48
CA PHE A 612 -4.30 -23.52 37.34
C PHE A 612 -5.27 -24.19 36.37
N LEU A 613 -4.99 -25.44 35.98
CA LEU A 613 -5.83 -26.21 35.07
C LEU A 613 -7.24 -26.41 35.63
N GLN A 614 -7.37 -26.74 36.91
CA GLN A 614 -8.67 -26.91 37.55
C GLN A 614 -9.51 -25.62 37.53
N LYS A 615 -8.89 -24.47 37.83
CA LYS A 615 -9.60 -23.19 37.85
C LYS A 615 -9.94 -22.69 36.44
N LEU A 616 -8.98 -22.71 35.52
CA LEU A 616 -9.14 -22.15 34.18
C LEU A 616 -10.03 -22.99 33.26
N ALA A 617 -9.96 -24.33 33.37
CA ALA A 617 -10.78 -25.23 32.57
C ALA A 617 -12.08 -25.67 33.29
N LYS A 618 -12.34 -25.13 34.49
CA LYS A 618 -13.49 -25.46 35.36
C LYS A 618 -13.58 -26.98 35.59
N LEU A 619 -12.57 -27.55 36.22
CA LEU A 619 -12.48 -28.99 36.47
C LEU A 619 -12.82 -29.30 37.93
N GLU A 620 -13.51 -30.42 38.13
CA GLU A 620 -13.66 -31.04 39.46
C GLU A 620 -12.33 -31.70 39.86
N SER A 621 -11.77 -32.51 38.97
CA SER A 621 -10.45 -33.12 39.12
C SER A 621 -9.73 -33.26 37.78
N ILE A 622 -8.40 -33.34 37.83
CA ILE A 622 -7.54 -33.66 36.70
C ILE A 622 -6.50 -34.69 37.15
N ASP A 623 -6.69 -35.95 36.78
CA ASP A 623 -5.97 -37.06 37.38
C ASP A 623 -5.07 -37.78 36.37
N TRP A 624 -3.92 -38.28 36.82
CA TRP A 624 -3.00 -39.03 35.97
C TRP A 624 -3.41 -40.50 35.91
N LEU A 625 -3.51 -41.07 34.71
CA LEU A 625 -3.71 -42.51 34.52
C LEU A 625 -2.35 -43.20 34.34
N GLU A 626 -2.02 -44.09 35.28
CA GLU A 626 -0.79 -44.87 35.20
C GLU A 626 -0.80 -45.84 34.00
N PRO A 627 0.39 -46.19 33.46
CA PRO A 627 0.50 -47.15 32.36
C PRO A 627 -0.23 -48.46 32.66
N GLY A 628 -1.11 -48.88 31.75
CA GLY A 628 -1.92 -50.10 31.88
C GLY A 628 -3.23 -49.95 32.66
N ALA A 629 -3.55 -48.77 33.21
CA ALA A 629 -4.85 -48.50 33.79
C ALA A 629 -5.94 -48.42 32.71
N THR A 630 -7.10 -49.06 32.96
CA THR A 630 -8.25 -48.99 32.06
C THR A 630 -8.88 -47.60 32.14
N ALA A 631 -8.81 -46.84 31.05
CA ALA A 631 -9.48 -45.53 30.98
C ALA A 631 -11.01 -45.72 30.97
N PRO A 632 -11.78 -44.86 31.67
CA PRO A 632 -13.23 -44.85 31.55
C PRO A 632 -13.64 -44.45 30.12
N THR A 633 -14.86 -44.83 29.69
CA THR A 633 -15.39 -44.42 28.38
C THR A 633 -15.45 -42.89 28.31
N ALA A 634 -14.57 -42.31 27.48
CA ALA A 634 -14.26 -40.89 27.49
C ALA A 634 -14.13 -40.33 26.08
N ALA A 635 -14.49 -39.06 25.92
CA ALA A 635 -14.07 -38.29 24.76
C ALA A 635 -12.57 -38.01 24.90
N THR A 636 -11.82 -38.21 23.81
CA THR A 636 -10.36 -38.15 23.80
C THR A 636 -9.88 -37.08 22.84
N GLN A 637 -9.00 -36.21 23.31
CA GLN A 637 -8.21 -35.30 22.46
C GLN A 637 -6.73 -35.57 22.68
N LEU A 638 -5.94 -35.38 21.63
CA LEU A 638 -4.49 -35.57 21.67
C LEU A 638 -3.77 -34.22 21.63
N HIS A 639 -2.74 -34.08 22.46
CA HIS A 639 -1.77 -32.99 22.36
C HIS A 639 -0.36 -33.59 22.33
N GLY A 640 0.17 -33.77 21.11
CA GLY A 640 1.39 -34.58 20.91
C GLY A 640 1.14 -36.04 21.30
N GLN A 641 1.86 -36.54 22.30
CA GLN A 641 1.68 -37.89 22.87
C GLN A 641 0.78 -37.91 24.11
N LEU A 642 0.34 -36.74 24.60
CA LEU A 642 -0.56 -36.65 25.73
C LEU A 642 -2.00 -36.89 25.29
N GLU A 643 -2.65 -37.85 25.94
CA GLU A 643 -4.07 -38.08 25.82
C GLU A 643 -4.83 -37.32 26.91
N ILE A 644 -5.83 -36.55 26.49
CA ILE A 644 -6.75 -35.79 27.34
C ILE A 644 -8.10 -36.46 27.27
N LEU A 645 -8.55 -37.01 28.40
CA LEU A 645 -9.70 -37.91 28.49
C LEU A 645 -10.77 -37.28 29.38
N VAL A 646 -11.94 -37.00 28.82
CA VAL A 646 -13.11 -36.51 29.57
C VAL A 646 -14.14 -37.63 29.66
N PRO A 647 -14.39 -38.22 30.85
CA PRO A 647 -15.37 -39.29 31.02
C PRO A 647 -16.76 -38.81 30.61
N MET A 648 -17.44 -39.54 29.73
CA MET A 648 -18.75 -39.11 29.21
C MET A 648 -19.89 -39.34 30.20
N ALA A 649 -19.72 -40.28 31.13
CA ALA A 649 -20.72 -40.66 32.11
C ALA A 649 -21.13 -39.48 33.04
N GLY A 650 -22.41 -39.09 33.01
CA GLY A 650 -22.98 -38.01 33.83
C GLY A 650 -22.72 -36.58 33.32
N LEU A 651 -21.90 -36.41 32.27
CA LEU A 651 -21.62 -35.09 31.70
C LEU A 651 -22.59 -34.70 30.59
N ILE A 652 -23.13 -35.70 29.89
CA ILE A 652 -24.06 -35.52 28.77
C ILE A 652 -25.44 -36.01 29.23
N ASP A 653 -26.46 -35.15 29.10
CA ASP A 653 -27.85 -35.60 29.16
C ASP A 653 -28.15 -36.24 27.81
N VAL A 654 -28.00 -37.57 27.74
CA VAL A 654 -28.15 -38.32 26.50
C VAL A 654 -29.52 -38.08 25.86
N ALA A 655 -30.58 -37.91 26.67
CA ALA A 655 -31.91 -37.61 26.15
C ALA A 655 -32.01 -36.19 25.59
N ALA A 656 -31.42 -35.19 26.25
CA ALA A 656 -31.41 -33.81 25.75
C ALA A 656 -30.53 -33.66 24.49
N GLU A 657 -29.38 -34.35 24.43
CA GLU A 657 -28.48 -34.30 23.28
C GLU A 657 -29.04 -35.08 22.09
N GLN A 658 -29.70 -36.23 22.31
CA GLN A 658 -30.49 -36.89 21.27
C GLN A 658 -31.59 -35.98 20.74
N ALA A 659 -32.31 -35.26 21.60
CA ALA A 659 -33.33 -34.31 21.17
C ALA A 659 -32.75 -33.11 20.40
N ARG A 660 -31.55 -32.63 20.75
CA ARG A 660 -30.83 -31.57 20.03
C ARG A 660 -30.41 -32.06 18.64
N LEU A 661 -29.77 -33.22 18.56
CA LEU A 661 -29.37 -33.86 17.31
C LEU A 661 -30.58 -34.13 16.42
N ASP A 662 -31.69 -34.62 16.97
CA ASP A 662 -32.94 -34.84 16.23
C ASP A 662 -33.53 -33.56 15.66
N LYS A 663 -33.47 -32.46 16.43
CA LYS A 663 -33.92 -31.14 15.96
C LYS A 663 -33.01 -30.59 14.85
N GLU A 664 -31.71 -30.79 14.96
CA GLU A 664 -30.71 -30.33 13.98
C GLU A 664 -30.79 -31.15 12.69
N ILE A 665 -30.88 -32.48 12.79
CA ILE A 665 -31.18 -33.40 11.69
C ILE A 665 -32.49 -32.98 11.00
N GLY A 666 -33.57 -32.77 11.76
CA GLY A 666 -34.86 -32.34 11.19
C GLY A 666 -34.81 -30.99 10.47
N LYS A 667 -34.00 -30.04 10.96
CA LYS A 667 -33.78 -28.74 10.29
C LYS A 667 -33.03 -28.91 8.96
N LEU A 668 -31.97 -29.72 8.95
CA LEU A 668 -31.20 -30.01 7.74
C LEU A 668 -32.02 -30.81 6.73
N GLU A 669 -32.80 -31.80 7.16
CA GLU A 669 -33.74 -32.55 6.31
C GLU A 669 -34.82 -31.64 5.70
N GLY A 670 -35.34 -30.68 6.46
CA GLY A 670 -36.23 -29.64 5.94
C GLY A 670 -35.56 -28.77 4.88
N GLY A 671 -34.29 -28.42 5.07
CA GLY A 671 -33.44 -27.71 4.10
C GLY A 671 -33.19 -28.52 2.83
N ILE A 672 -32.80 -29.80 2.96
CA ILE A 672 -32.62 -30.76 1.86
C ILE A 672 -33.90 -30.86 1.04
N LYS A 673 -35.07 -30.97 1.68
CA LYS A 673 -36.36 -31.02 0.98
C LYS A 673 -36.67 -29.73 0.20
N ALA A 674 -36.32 -28.57 0.76
CA ALA A 674 -36.54 -27.27 0.10
C ALA A 674 -35.59 -27.05 -1.09
N VAL A 675 -34.30 -27.33 -0.91
CA VAL A 675 -33.26 -27.19 -1.94
C VAL A 675 -33.45 -28.26 -3.02
N GLY A 676 -33.67 -29.50 -2.63
CA GLY A 676 -34.01 -30.60 -3.54
C GLY A 676 -35.30 -30.33 -4.32
N GLY A 677 -36.31 -29.72 -3.70
CA GLY A 677 -37.53 -29.28 -4.39
C GLY A 677 -37.28 -28.18 -5.44
N LYS A 678 -36.38 -27.23 -5.17
CA LYS A 678 -35.93 -26.24 -6.16
C LYS A 678 -35.18 -26.88 -7.32
N LEU A 679 -34.23 -27.78 -7.02
CA LEU A 679 -33.42 -28.48 -8.02
C LEU A 679 -34.24 -29.51 -8.83
N GLY A 680 -35.33 -30.04 -8.28
CA GLY A 680 -36.28 -30.89 -8.98
C GLY A 680 -37.29 -30.15 -9.86
N ASN A 681 -37.34 -28.81 -9.79
CA ASN A 681 -38.19 -27.99 -10.65
C ASN A 681 -37.46 -27.67 -11.96
N ALA A 682 -37.85 -28.35 -13.05
CA ALA A 682 -37.27 -28.15 -14.38
C ALA A 682 -37.22 -26.68 -14.82
N LYS A 683 -38.27 -25.89 -14.52
CA LYS A 683 -38.28 -24.45 -14.84
C LYS A 683 -37.21 -23.64 -14.12
N PHE A 684 -36.79 -24.05 -12.92
CA PHE A 684 -35.74 -23.34 -12.18
C PHE A 684 -34.36 -23.71 -12.74
N VAL A 685 -34.12 -25.00 -12.99
CA VAL A 685 -32.85 -25.49 -13.54
C VAL A 685 -32.59 -24.94 -14.93
N ASP A 686 -33.63 -24.83 -15.77
CA ASP A 686 -33.47 -24.38 -17.17
C ASP A 686 -33.35 -22.85 -17.32
N ASN A 687 -33.82 -22.07 -16.34
CA ASN A 687 -33.86 -20.59 -16.43
C ASN A 687 -32.89 -19.87 -15.49
N ALA A 688 -32.37 -20.53 -14.46
CA ALA A 688 -31.39 -19.93 -13.56
C ALA A 688 -29.97 -20.00 -14.14
N PRO A 689 -29.08 -19.03 -13.86
CA PRO A 689 -27.68 -19.11 -14.28
C PRO A 689 -26.97 -20.35 -13.74
N ASP A 690 -26.11 -20.99 -14.54
CA ASP A 690 -25.42 -22.25 -14.18
C ASP A 690 -24.68 -22.17 -12.83
N ALA A 691 -24.05 -21.02 -12.54
CA ALA A 691 -23.35 -20.80 -11.28
C ALA A 691 -24.30 -20.86 -10.04
N VAL A 692 -25.57 -20.45 -10.21
CA VAL A 692 -26.58 -20.50 -9.14
C VAL A 692 -27.05 -21.95 -8.94
N VAL A 693 -27.26 -22.70 -10.02
CA VAL A 693 -27.65 -24.12 -9.95
C VAL A 693 -26.52 -24.97 -9.34
N ALA A 694 -25.27 -24.71 -9.72
CA ALA A 694 -24.10 -25.38 -9.15
C ALA A 694 -23.98 -25.14 -7.64
N LYS A 695 -24.14 -23.90 -7.20
CA LYS A 695 -24.11 -23.53 -5.77
C LYS A 695 -25.23 -24.21 -4.96
N GLU A 696 -26.44 -24.31 -5.50
CA GLU A 696 -27.54 -25.01 -4.83
C GLU A 696 -27.30 -26.53 -4.77
N ARG A 697 -26.64 -27.15 -5.78
CA ARG A 697 -26.25 -28.56 -5.74
C ARG A 697 -25.15 -28.85 -4.71
N GLU A 698 -24.14 -27.99 -4.64
CA GLU A 698 -23.07 -28.07 -3.64
C GLU A 698 -23.66 -27.99 -2.22
N LYS A 699 -24.52 -27.00 -2.00
CA LYS A 699 -25.26 -26.84 -0.74
C LYS A 699 -26.11 -28.06 -0.37
N LEU A 700 -26.74 -28.72 -1.35
CA LEU A 700 -27.49 -29.95 -1.10
C LEU A 700 -26.57 -31.09 -0.63
N ALA A 701 -25.45 -31.30 -1.33
CA ALA A 701 -24.48 -32.34 -1.00
C ALA A 701 -23.84 -32.14 0.39
N GLU A 702 -23.53 -30.89 0.75
CA GLU A 702 -23.04 -30.54 2.09
C GLU A 702 -24.06 -30.87 3.18
N MET A 703 -25.34 -30.52 2.98
CA MET A 703 -26.40 -30.82 3.94
C MET A 703 -26.64 -32.33 4.09
N GLU A 704 -26.62 -33.09 2.98
CA GLU A 704 -26.76 -34.55 3.01
C GLU A 704 -25.62 -35.21 3.78
N SER A 705 -24.37 -34.80 3.51
CA SER A 705 -23.18 -35.28 4.23
C SER A 705 -23.27 -34.97 5.73
N ALA A 706 -23.69 -33.76 6.10
CA ALA A 706 -23.88 -33.35 7.49
C ALA A 706 -24.95 -34.18 8.21
N VAL A 707 -26.07 -34.50 7.54
CA VAL A 707 -27.11 -35.37 8.12
C VAL A 707 -26.59 -36.78 8.37
N VAL A 708 -25.80 -37.35 7.46
CA VAL A 708 -25.18 -38.66 7.67
C VAL A 708 -24.26 -38.63 8.89
N ALA A 709 -23.39 -37.63 9.01
CA ALA A 709 -22.49 -37.48 10.15
C ALA A 709 -23.24 -37.33 11.49
N LEU A 710 -24.31 -36.51 11.52
CA LEU A 710 -25.12 -36.31 12.73
C LEU A 710 -25.90 -37.57 13.11
N ARG A 711 -26.36 -38.37 12.15
CA ARG A 711 -27.01 -39.66 12.41
C ARG A 711 -26.03 -40.68 12.99
N THR A 712 -24.83 -40.78 12.44
CA THR A 712 -23.77 -41.63 13.02
C THR A 712 -23.45 -41.21 14.46
N LYS A 713 -23.28 -39.90 14.70
CA LYS A 713 -23.04 -39.36 16.04
C LYS A 713 -24.20 -39.65 17.01
N ARG A 714 -25.44 -39.61 16.52
CA ARG A 714 -26.63 -39.98 17.30
C ARG A 714 -26.67 -41.47 17.65
N GLU A 715 -26.28 -42.35 16.72
CA GLU A 715 -26.18 -43.81 16.97
C GLU A 715 -25.10 -44.13 18.01
N GLU A 716 -23.94 -43.48 17.91
CA GLU A 716 -22.85 -43.59 18.91
C GLU A 716 -23.31 -43.10 20.29
N LEU A 717 -24.07 -42.00 20.36
CA LEU A 717 -24.66 -41.49 21.60
C LEU A 717 -25.68 -42.45 22.23
N ALA A 718 -26.44 -43.18 21.41
CA ALA A 718 -27.40 -44.18 21.89
C ALA A 718 -26.72 -45.41 22.50
N ALA A 719 -25.48 -45.72 22.09
CA ALA A 719 -24.68 -46.78 22.69
C ALA A 719 -24.05 -46.41 24.05
N LEU A 720 -24.15 -45.13 24.44
CA LEU A 720 -23.60 -44.57 25.69
C LEU A 720 -24.65 -44.38 26.81
N ALA A 721 -25.95 -44.53 26.50
CA ALA A 721 -27.05 -44.62 27.46
C ALA A 721 -27.17 -46.03 28.05
#